data_AF-A0A8G2CMI4-F1
#
_entry.id   AF-A0A8G2CMI4-F1
#
_cell.length_a   1.000
_cell.length_b   1.000
_cell.length_c   1.000
_cell.angle_alpha   90.00
_cell.angle_beta   90.00
_cell.angle_gamma   90.00
#
_symmetry.space_group_name_H-M   'P 1'
#
loop_
_entity.id
_entity.type
_entity.pdbx_description
1 polymer ?
#
loop_
_entity_poly.entity_id
_entity_poly.type
_entity_poly.pdbx_seq_one_letter_code
_entity_poly.pdbx_strand_id
1 'polypeptide(L)'
;MRPAWAVFDPGWYLAAHAEARIACGNDATIALDYYLRTGCRLAHSPSPLFDERFYLDQNPDVAALVRAGQYRSGFDHFCLHGHRGLSPHWLFDDALYGRLYIDMTLENLDDHGCRGRYDHWLKSGQRETRIGHFMFDPNYYRARVIEAGVSLDELDRFGPFVHYAYSLYGAAPELACSPYFAPDWYLAAHESARSAIEAGRVRNALHHYQMIGEREGFDPVPDYSESYYRDAYPDIGAAIEAGHFISGYRHFVQYGAFELRRPRGDIDLLYYRDMNPRVRDDLNSGRVRDAFAHLRMIGHAEKLPFCPPERVPDLSEPAAKQLFEVKARNQIALFARHRLDFTPHGDPVLAVVMVLFNKFELTMLALASLRQNFAGPMQLIIVDNASADDTRRLETYVRGATIIHSAENLGFLRGCNLALAQVSAPALLYLNNDVELGFGAVAAAMARLGSAASIGAVGGKIVRTHGRLQEAGSIIWADGSTVGYLRDASPLAPEANFVRDVDYCSGVFLLCRTDLVKRLGGFDEAFQPAYYEEVDLCVRMIEAGFRIVYDPDVLVHHLEFGSAANTEASMALMRRGRRIFKRKHAAFLKTKFDCAVDNIIKARALDGAGRRILYLEDTVPVRRLGSGFVRANDAVRAIAAAGWRVSVLPINGARHDIMSLFGDLPDRVEVLHDRTILSLPHLLAERGDFFDAIWVSRTHNLDRTLSIFTEAGIDPRRIPFVLDTEAIEAARDAAAAALDPDRADFDLDAALAHEFRNARLCRHVTAVNQAEVDLLRGFGLDPVSVLGTIRDLDPTPRGFAAREGLLFIASIHQTDSPNYDSLRWYRDEILPVLTALMGTPPVLTFIGYTAPDIDLTEFAGHPYIDVRGSVDDIRPAYDSHRLFIAPTRYAAGTPYKVYETASFGLPCVATDLLVRQLGWDAGVEIAGAAVADARGFAAAIARLYGDEDAWRAMREAALRRLERENGRGQFETVVQGILDDALRPMAKRRARLRAVG
;
A
#
# COMPACT_ATOMS: atom_id res chain seq x y z
N MET A 1 -43.92 0.06 31.95
CA MET A 1 -42.98 -0.75 32.75
C MET A 1 -41.59 -0.16 32.57
N ARG A 2 -40.83 0.11 33.64
CA ARG A 2 -39.48 0.68 33.55
C ARG A 2 -38.44 -0.44 33.30
N PRO A 3 -37.28 -0.16 32.67
CA PRO A 3 -36.17 -1.12 32.57
C PRO A 3 -35.71 -1.62 33.95
N ALA A 4 -35.17 -2.83 34.03
CA ALA A 4 -34.77 -3.44 35.30
C ALA A 4 -33.62 -2.70 36.01
N TRP A 5 -32.73 -2.05 35.24
CA TRP A 5 -31.65 -1.22 35.77
C TRP A 5 -32.11 0.18 36.21
N ALA A 6 -33.32 0.61 35.83
CA ALA A 6 -33.87 1.93 36.13
C ALA A 6 -34.46 1.99 37.55
N VAL A 7 -33.64 1.61 38.53
CA VAL A 7 -33.96 1.56 39.97
C VAL A 7 -33.24 2.67 40.73
N PHE A 8 -33.83 3.10 41.84
CA PHE A 8 -33.19 4.01 42.78
C PHE A 8 -32.22 3.22 43.67
N ASP A 9 -30.96 3.64 43.72
CA ASP A 9 -29.95 3.03 44.57
C ASP A 9 -29.73 3.91 45.82
N PRO A 10 -30.33 3.57 46.98
CA PRO A 10 -30.25 4.40 48.17
C PRO A 10 -28.83 4.51 48.74
N GLY A 11 -28.03 3.44 48.64
CA GLY A 11 -26.67 3.41 49.17
C GLY A 11 -25.76 4.33 48.37
N TRP A 12 -25.82 4.21 47.05
CA TRP A 12 -25.09 5.11 46.16
C TRP A 12 -25.60 6.55 46.26
N TYR A 13 -26.93 6.77 46.30
CA TYR A 13 -27.52 8.11 46.30
C TYR A 13 -27.07 8.94 47.51
N LEU A 14 -27.08 8.33 48.70
CA LEU A 14 -26.62 9.00 49.93
C LEU A 14 -25.10 9.22 49.94
N ALA A 15 -24.32 8.38 49.27
CA ALA A 15 -22.89 8.61 49.11
C ALA A 15 -22.60 9.77 48.13
N ALA A 16 -23.37 9.87 47.04
CA ALA A 16 -23.16 10.86 45.98
C ALA A 16 -23.72 12.26 46.31
N HIS A 17 -24.72 12.36 47.19
CA HIS A 17 -25.44 13.59 47.48
C HIS A 17 -25.35 13.96 48.97
N ALA A 18 -24.37 14.81 49.33
CA ALA A 18 -24.07 15.15 50.72
C ALA A 18 -25.26 15.77 51.46
N GLU A 19 -26.00 16.65 50.78
CA GLU A 19 -27.25 17.26 51.24
C GLU A 19 -28.35 16.24 51.53
N ALA A 20 -28.47 15.20 50.69
CA ALA A 20 -29.44 14.14 50.91
C ALA A 20 -29.03 13.28 52.12
N ARG A 21 -27.74 12.97 52.26
CA ARG A 21 -27.19 12.25 53.43
C ARG A 21 -27.42 13.00 54.75
N ILE A 22 -27.22 14.32 54.73
CA ILE A 22 -27.50 15.17 55.90
C ILE A 22 -29.00 15.13 56.25
N ALA A 23 -29.88 15.18 55.25
CA ALA A 23 -31.33 15.21 55.46
C ALA A 23 -31.93 13.84 55.84
N CYS A 24 -31.37 12.74 55.33
CA CYS A 24 -31.97 11.41 55.40
C CYS A 24 -31.22 10.43 56.31
N GLY A 25 -30.00 10.75 56.74
CA GLY A 25 -29.11 9.79 57.38
C GLY A 25 -28.74 8.64 56.43
N ASN A 26 -28.76 7.40 56.95
CA ASN A 26 -28.49 6.17 56.18
C ASN A 26 -29.77 5.36 55.88
N ASP A 27 -30.96 5.95 56.03
CA ASP A 27 -32.24 5.25 55.82
C ASP A 27 -32.65 5.25 54.33
N ALA A 28 -32.74 4.06 53.73
CA ALA A 28 -33.06 3.88 52.33
C ALA A 28 -34.47 4.35 51.93
N THR A 29 -35.45 4.22 52.82
CA THR A 29 -36.84 4.60 52.55
C THR A 29 -36.99 6.12 52.59
N ILE A 30 -36.35 6.75 53.57
CA ILE A 30 -36.32 8.22 53.69
C ILE A 30 -35.55 8.82 52.51
N ALA A 31 -34.45 8.21 52.09
CA ALA A 31 -33.67 8.64 50.92
C ALA A 31 -34.50 8.61 49.63
N LEU A 32 -35.31 7.58 49.43
CA LEU A 32 -36.21 7.48 48.26
C LEU A 32 -37.30 8.56 48.29
N ASP A 33 -37.96 8.77 49.42
CA ASP A 33 -38.98 9.83 49.56
C ASP A 33 -38.36 11.22 49.33
N TYR A 34 -37.16 11.46 49.87
CA TYR A 34 -36.41 12.69 49.65
C TYR A 34 -36.05 12.87 48.17
N TYR A 35 -35.57 11.83 47.49
CA TYR A 35 -35.30 11.91 46.05
C TYR A 35 -36.56 12.28 45.27
N LEU A 36 -37.68 11.60 45.52
CA LEU A 36 -38.94 11.81 44.80
C LEU A 36 -39.54 13.20 45.02
N ARG A 37 -39.33 13.82 46.19
CA ARG A 37 -39.88 15.14 46.53
C ARG A 37 -38.94 16.30 46.24
N THR A 38 -37.65 16.09 46.44
CA THR A 38 -36.64 17.16 46.49
C THR A 38 -35.48 16.87 45.55
N GLY A 39 -34.85 15.70 45.67
CA GLY A 39 -33.62 15.37 44.91
C GLY A 39 -33.79 15.44 43.39
N CYS A 40 -34.89 14.93 42.86
CA CYS A 40 -35.19 15.00 41.43
C CYS A 40 -35.26 16.44 40.90
N ARG A 41 -35.74 17.40 41.71
CA ARG A 41 -35.79 18.83 41.36
C ARG A 41 -34.45 19.53 41.47
N LEU A 42 -33.53 18.98 42.26
CA LEU A 42 -32.14 19.43 42.36
C LEU A 42 -31.24 18.81 41.26
N ALA A 43 -31.86 18.16 40.26
CA ALA A 43 -31.18 17.40 39.21
C ALA A 43 -30.25 16.32 39.78
N HIS A 44 -30.66 15.66 40.87
CA HIS A 44 -29.94 14.51 41.37
C HIS A 44 -30.21 13.30 40.50
N SER A 45 -29.19 12.48 40.30
CA SER A 45 -29.35 11.21 39.61
C SER A 45 -29.85 10.14 40.61
N PRO A 46 -30.66 9.17 40.19
CA PRO A 46 -31.18 8.12 41.09
C PRO A 46 -30.23 6.94 41.30
N SER A 47 -29.25 6.76 40.41
CA SER A 47 -28.23 5.71 40.40
C SER A 47 -27.04 6.19 39.56
N PRO A 48 -25.87 5.50 39.56
CA PRO A 48 -24.75 5.86 38.69
C PRO A 48 -24.98 5.51 37.22
N LEU A 49 -26.06 4.81 36.88
CA LEU A 49 -26.38 4.37 35.51
C LEU A 49 -27.19 5.41 34.73
N PHE A 50 -27.43 6.58 35.30
CA PHE A 50 -28.10 7.68 34.63
C PHE A 50 -27.50 8.99 35.12
N ASP A 51 -27.18 9.92 34.22
CA ASP A 51 -26.70 11.24 34.62
C ASP A 51 -27.74 12.31 34.29
N GLU A 52 -28.46 12.73 35.33
CA GLU A 52 -29.58 13.68 35.25
C GLU A 52 -29.13 15.05 34.72
N ARG A 53 -27.94 15.53 35.10
CA ARG A 53 -27.46 16.84 34.65
C ARG A 53 -27.04 16.78 33.19
N PHE A 54 -26.22 15.80 32.83
CA PHE A 54 -25.83 15.57 31.44
C PHE A 54 -27.05 15.43 30.52
N TYR A 55 -28.03 14.63 30.93
CA TYR A 55 -29.22 14.38 30.12
C TYR A 55 -30.04 15.65 29.87
N LEU A 56 -30.22 16.50 30.89
CA LEU A 56 -30.95 17.76 30.73
C LEU A 56 -30.15 18.80 29.95
N ASP A 57 -28.83 18.86 30.12
CA ASP A 57 -27.95 19.79 29.39
C ASP A 57 -27.89 19.47 27.90
N GLN A 58 -27.88 18.18 27.54
CA GLN A 58 -27.89 17.73 26.14
C GLN A 58 -29.27 17.86 25.48
N ASN A 59 -30.34 17.96 26.27
CA ASN A 59 -31.72 18.02 25.77
C ASN A 59 -32.47 19.24 26.37
N PRO A 60 -32.19 20.46 25.88
CA PRO A 60 -32.77 21.69 26.44
C PRO A 60 -34.30 21.76 26.37
N ASP A 61 -34.89 21.09 25.37
CA ASP A 61 -36.33 20.90 25.21
C ASP A 61 -36.90 20.05 26.35
N VAL A 62 -36.26 18.93 26.67
CA VAL A 62 -36.62 18.09 27.83
C VAL A 62 -36.45 18.86 29.13
N ALA A 63 -35.38 19.63 29.28
CA ALA A 63 -35.17 20.49 30.44
C ALA A 63 -36.28 21.55 30.61
N ALA A 64 -36.82 22.09 29.52
CA ALA A 64 -37.99 22.96 29.57
C ALA A 64 -39.25 22.21 30.05
N LEU A 65 -39.47 20.97 29.59
CA LEU A 65 -40.62 20.14 29.99
C LEU A 65 -40.57 19.74 31.47
N VAL A 66 -39.38 19.43 31.99
CA VAL A 66 -39.16 19.14 33.42
C VAL A 66 -39.42 20.39 34.27
N ARG A 67 -38.92 21.57 33.86
CA ARG A 67 -39.19 22.84 34.55
C ARG A 67 -40.67 23.23 34.54
N ALA A 68 -41.38 22.88 33.46
CA ALA A 68 -42.83 23.08 33.34
C ALA A 68 -43.65 22.06 34.17
N GLY A 69 -43.00 21.09 34.83
CA GLY A 69 -43.65 20.09 35.66
C GLY A 69 -44.34 18.97 34.88
N GLN A 70 -44.10 18.84 33.57
CA GLN A 70 -44.69 17.76 32.76
C GLN A 70 -44.05 16.40 33.06
N TYR A 71 -42.78 16.40 33.45
CA TYR A 71 -42.05 15.23 33.95
C TYR A 71 -41.44 15.57 35.31
N ARG A 72 -41.34 14.58 36.19
CA ARG A 72 -40.74 14.76 37.53
C ARG A 72 -39.23 15.03 37.46
N SER A 73 -38.57 14.44 36.47
CA SER A 73 -37.13 14.55 36.21
C SER A 73 -36.83 14.14 34.77
N GLY A 74 -35.61 14.42 34.32
CA GLY A 74 -35.03 13.87 33.10
C GLY A 74 -35.02 12.35 33.12
N PHE A 75 -34.73 11.72 34.27
CA PHE A 75 -34.82 10.27 34.42
C PHE A 75 -36.24 9.72 34.16
N ASP A 76 -37.28 10.39 34.66
CA ASP A 76 -38.68 10.01 34.40
C ASP A 76 -39.00 10.15 32.91
N HIS A 77 -38.55 11.23 32.26
CA HIS A 77 -38.69 11.41 30.82
C HIS A 77 -37.96 10.32 30.02
N PHE A 78 -36.71 9.98 30.38
CA PHE A 78 -35.94 8.95 29.69
C PHE A 78 -36.64 7.59 29.75
N CYS A 79 -37.08 7.18 30.94
CA CYS A 79 -37.78 5.92 31.16
C CYS A 79 -39.07 5.80 30.34
N LEU A 80 -39.76 6.92 30.10
CA LEU A 80 -41.03 6.95 29.35
C LEU A 80 -40.83 7.10 27.84
N HIS A 81 -39.87 7.94 27.42
CA HIS A 81 -39.74 8.36 26.02
C HIS A 81 -38.29 8.44 25.54
N GLY A 82 -37.37 8.96 26.36
CA GLY A 82 -36.00 9.24 25.92
C GLY A 82 -35.16 8.01 25.56
N HIS A 83 -35.52 6.81 26.04
CA HIS A 83 -34.88 5.55 25.64
C HIS A 83 -34.93 5.26 24.12
N ARG A 84 -35.71 6.02 23.35
CA ARG A 84 -35.78 5.93 21.88
C ARG A 84 -34.90 6.99 21.20
N GLY A 85 -33.60 6.95 21.42
CA GLY A 85 -32.64 7.75 20.65
C GLY A 85 -31.89 8.84 21.42
N LEU A 86 -32.16 9.03 22.71
CA LEU A 86 -31.42 10.00 23.54
C LEU A 86 -30.38 9.29 24.41
N SER A 87 -29.23 9.93 24.61
CA SER A 87 -28.14 9.38 25.41
C SER A 87 -28.36 9.70 26.90
N PRO A 88 -28.53 8.71 27.79
CA PRO A 88 -28.82 8.92 29.22
C PRO A 88 -27.60 9.18 30.10
N HIS A 89 -26.39 8.96 29.58
CA HIS A 89 -25.14 9.01 30.33
C HIS A 89 -24.01 9.48 29.43
N TRP A 90 -23.07 10.28 29.97
CA TRP A 90 -21.93 10.87 29.26
C TRP A 90 -20.86 9.85 28.77
N LEU A 91 -21.09 8.55 28.98
CA LEU A 91 -20.27 7.43 28.48
C LEU A 91 -21.07 6.44 27.64
N PHE A 92 -22.20 6.89 27.12
CA PHE A 92 -22.96 6.16 26.14
C PHE A 92 -23.49 7.11 25.08
N ASP A 93 -23.31 6.77 23.82
CA ASP A 93 -23.82 7.53 22.68
C ASP A 93 -24.77 6.63 21.89
N ASP A 94 -26.07 6.91 21.99
CA ASP A 94 -27.12 6.11 21.34
C ASP A 94 -26.97 6.08 19.81
N ALA A 95 -26.64 7.24 19.22
CA ALA A 95 -26.49 7.38 17.78
C ALA A 95 -25.24 6.66 17.28
N LEU A 96 -24.13 6.73 18.03
CA LEU A 96 -22.92 5.96 17.75
C LEU A 96 -23.20 4.46 17.81
N TYR A 97 -23.83 3.99 18.89
CA TYR A 97 -24.12 2.57 19.09
C TYR A 97 -24.98 2.00 17.95
N GLY A 98 -25.97 2.76 17.47
CA GLY A 98 -26.77 2.39 16.31
C GLY A 98 -26.01 2.38 14.98
N ARG A 99 -24.97 3.21 14.82
CA ARG A 99 -24.12 3.21 13.61
C ARG A 99 -23.10 2.08 13.61
N LEU A 100 -22.57 1.71 14.78
CA LEU A 100 -21.57 0.65 14.90
C LEU A 100 -22.19 -0.74 14.71
N TYR A 101 -23.46 -0.91 15.04
CA TYR A 101 -24.11 -2.22 15.11
C TYR A 101 -25.42 -2.21 14.32
N ILE A 102 -25.40 -2.82 13.13
CA ILE A 102 -26.54 -2.83 12.20
C ILE A 102 -27.78 -3.52 12.77
N ASP A 103 -27.60 -4.44 13.73
CA ASP A 103 -28.66 -5.12 14.46
C ASP A 103 -29.33 -4.23 15.53
N MET A 104 -28.80 -3.04 15.82
CA MET A 104 -29.31 -2.15 16.87
C MET A 104 -30.36 -1.16 16.35
N THR A 105 -31.26 -1.62 15.47
CA THR A 105 -32.47 -0.87 15.11
C THR A 105 -33.46 -0.88 16.27
N LEU A 106 -34.25 0.18 16.42
CA LEU A 106 -35.21 0.26 17.53
C LEU A 106 -36.31 -0.80 17.41
N GLU A 107 -36.73 -1.18 16.19
CA GLU A 107 -37.69 -2.27 16.00
C GLU A 107 -37.12 -3.61 16.48
N ASN A 108 -35.88 -3.94 16.09
CA ASN A 108 -35.26 -5.21 16.50
C ASN A 108 -35.12 -5.30 18.03
N LEU A 109 -34.78 -4.19 18.68
CA LEU A 109 -34.68 -4.14 20.14
C LEU A 109 -36.04 -4.34 20.83
N ASP A 110 -37.11 -3.75 20.28
CA ASP A 110 -38.47 -3.94 20.80
C ASP A 110 -38.89 -5.43 20.72
N ASP A 111 -38.59 -6.10 19.59
CA ASP A 111 -38.88 -7.53 19.38
C ASP A 111 -38.11 -8.45 20.35
N HIS A 112 -36.93 -8.02 20.80
CA HIS A 112 -36.09 -8.75 21.75
C HIS A 112 -36.24 -8.25 23.20
N GLY A 113 -37.30 -7.51 23.50
CA GLY A 113 -37.63 -7.09 24.87
C GLY A 113 -36.63 -6.11 25.48
N CYS A 114 -35.88 -5.38 24.66
CA CYS A 114 -34.97 -4.31 25.06
C CYS A 114 -35.64 -2.94 24.86
N ARG A 115 -35.64 -2.11 25.90
CA ARG A 115 -36.16 -0.74 25.83
C ARG A 115 -35.10 0.22 25.32
N GLY A 116 -34.85 0.16 24.01
CA GLY A 116 -33.86 0.98 23.33
C GLY A 116 -32.42 0.51 23.54
N ARG A 117 -31.48 1.22 22.91
CA ARG A 117 -30.08 0.79 22.79
C ARG A 117 -29.34 0.77 24.12
N TYR A 118 -29.63 1.71 25.02
CA TYR A 118 -28.99 1.75 26.32
C TYR A 118 -29.40 0.58 27.24
N ASP A 119 -30.66 0.15 27.16
CA ASP A 119 -31.13 -1.02 27.91
C ASP A 119 -30.44 -2.30 27.42
N HIS A 120 -30.32 -2.46 26.09
CA HIS A 120 -29.53 -3.53 25.49
C HIS A 120 -28.06 -3.47 25.91
N TRP A 121 -27.44 -2.29 25.86
CA TRP A 121 -26.04 -2.08 26.24
C TRP A 121 -25.76 -2.58 27.66
N LEU A 122 -26.61 -2.21 28.62
CA LEU A 122 -26.45 -2.62 30.02
C LEU A 122 -26.75 -4.11 30.23
N LYS A 123 -27.70 -4.70 29.50
CA LYS A 123 -28.06 -6.12 29.60
C LYS A 123 -27.02 -7.05 28.98
N SER A 124 -26.57 -6.74 27.77
CA SER A 124 -25.78 -7.68 26.97
C SER A 124 -24.60 -7.01 26.28
N GLY A 125 -24.77 -5.81 25.70
CA GLY A 125 -23.75 -5.17 24.88
C GLY A 125 -22.39 -5.00 25.56
N GLN A 126 -22.35 -4.57 26.82
CA GLN A 126 -21.09 -4.42 27.57
C GLN A 126 -20.38 -5.76 27.84
N ARG A 127 -21.13 -6.88 27.89
CA ARG A 127 -20.58 -8.23 28.09
C ARG A 127 -20.12 -8.86 26.77
N GLU A 128 -20.80 -8.49 25.68
CA GLU A 128 -20.41 -8.81 24.31
C GLU A 128 -19.24 -7.95 23.81
N THR A 129 -18.64 -7.13 24.68
CA THR A 129 -17.49 -6.28 24.36
C THR A 129 -17.76 -5.23 23.28
N ARG A 130 -19.04 -4.90 23.05
CA ARG A 130 -19.43 -3.82 22.13
C ARG A 130 -18.94 -2.46 22.66
N ILE A 131 -18.88 -1.44 21.82
CA ILE A 131 -18.44 -0.08 22.20
C ILE A 131 -19.65 0.84 22.27
N GLY A 132 -20.02 1.25 23.48
CA GLY A 132 -21.08 2.23 23.75
C GLY A 132 -20.65 3.69 23.55
N HIS A 133 -19.37 3.98 23.73
CA HIS A 133 -18.78 5.30 23.56
C HIS A 133 -17.26 5.15 23.39
N PHE A 134 -16.60 5.94 22.53
CA PHE A 134 -15.16 5.74 22.27
C PHE A 134 -14.25 5.94 23.49
N MET A 135 -14.69 6.72 24.48
CA MET A 135 -13.96 6.86 25.76
C MET A 135 -14.14 5.69 26.73
N PHE A 136 -14.96 4.69 26.39
CA PHE A 136 -15.16 3.48 27.20
C PHE A 136 -15.13 2.22 26.34
N ASP A 137 -14.03 1.46 26.47
CA ASP A 137 -13.82 0.18 25.83
C ASP A 137 -13.87 -0.94 26.90
N PRO A 138 -14.88 -1.83 26.88
CA PRO A 138 -15.00 -2.89 27.86
C PRO A 138 -13.79 -3.84 27.94
N ASN A 139 -13.15 -4.13 26.80
CA ASN A 139 -11.99 -5.02 26.75
C ASN A 139 -10.76 -4.33 27.35
N TYR A 140 -10.56 -3.06 26.98
CA TYR A 140 -9.46 -2.27 27.55
C TYR A 140 -9.63 -2.11 29.06
N TYR A 141 -10.83 -1.75 29.52
CA TYR A 141 -11.11 -1.59 30.94
C TYR A 141 -10.93 -2.91 31.71
N ARG A 142 -11.43 -4.03 31.18
CA ARG A 142 -11.23 -5.37 31.77
C ARG A 142 -9.76 -5.69 31.98
N ALA A 143 -8.90 -5.41 31.00
CA ALA A 143 -7.46 -5.61 31.14
C ALA A 143 -6.87 -4.76 32.28
N ARG A 144 -7.28 -3.50 32.41
CA ARG A 144 -6.82 -2.60 33.49
C ARG A 144 -7.30 -3.03 34.87
N VAL A 145 -8.51 -3.56 34.99
CA VAL A 145 -9.05 -4.12 36.23
C VAL A 145 -8.25 -5.34 36.69
N ILE A 146 -7.89 -6.23 35.76
CA ILE A 146 -7.03 -7.39 36.03
C ILE A 146 -5.64 -6.94 36.51
N GLU A 147 -5.03 -5.97 35.83
CA GLU A 147 -3.73 -5.40 36.21
C GLU A 147 -3.77 -4.73 37.60
N ALA A 148 -4.91 -4.15 37.98
CA ALA A 148 -5.14 -3.57 39.30
C ALA A 148 -5.41 -4.61 40.42
N GLY A 149 -5.46 -5.91 40.08
CA GLY A 149 -5.62 -7.00 41.04
C GLY A 149 -7.05 -7.22 41.56
N VAL A 150 -8.07 -6.69 40.85
CA VAL A 150 -9.49 -6.87 41.20
C VAL A 150 -9.99 -8.22 40.65
N SER A 151 -10.85 -8.92 41.41
CA SER A 151 -11.38 -10.23 41.01
C SER A 151 -12.28 -10.14 39.76
N LEU A 152 -12.08 -11.05 38.81
CA LEU A 152 -12.93 -11.17 37.63
C LEU A 152 -14.38 -11.53 37.98
N ASP A 153 -14.61 -12.25 39.08
CA ASP A 153 -15.95 -12.62 39.53
C ASP A 153 -16.81 -11.38 39.84
N GLU A 154 -16.18 -10.32 40.35
CA GLU A 154 -16.85 -9.04 40.65
C GLU A 154 -17.19 -8.28 39.37
N LEU A 155 -16.26 -8.25 38.40
CA LEU A 155 -16.46 -7.62 37.10
C LEU A 155 -17.54 -8.32 36.28
N ASP A 156 -17.52 -9.66 36.23
CA ASP A 156 -18.45 -10.46 35.42
C ASP A 156 -19.87 -10.43 35.99
N ARG A 157 -20.01 -10.30 37.32
CA ARG A 157 -21.31 -10.15 38.00
C ARG A 157 -22.11 -8.95 37.51
N PHE A 158 -21.47 -7.79 37.34
CA PHE A 158 -22.15 -6.53 36.99
C PHE A 158 -21.98 -6.12 35.53
N GLY A 159 -20.87 -6.53 34.91
CA GLY A 159 -20.43 -6.08 33.58
C GLY A 159 -19.45 -4.89 33.69
N PRO A 160 -18.56 -4.71 32.68
CA PRO A 160 -17.47 -3.73 32.75
C PRO A 160 -17.92 -2.28 32.96
N PHE A 161 -18.97 -1.85 32.27
CA PHE A 161 -19.48 -0.48 32.37
C PHE A 161 -20.11 -0.21 33.73
N VAL A 162 -20.93 -1.14 34.24
CA VAL A 162 -21.59 -1.01 35.54
C VAL A 162 -20.54 -1.02 36.64
N HIS A 163 -19.56 -1.93 36.58
CA HIS A 163 -18.44 -1.95 37.50
C HIS A 163 -17.70 -0.61 37.51
N TYR A 164 -17.33 -0.08 36.33
CA TYR A 164 -16.70 1.23 36.25
C TYR A 164 -17.56 2.33 36.86
N ALA A 165 -18.82 2.45 36.46
CA ALA A 165 -19.73 3.48 36.94
C ALA A 165 -19.87 3.49 38.47
N TYR A 166 -19.90 2.32 39.11
CA TYR A 166 -19.91 2.22 40.58
C TYR A 166 -18.53 2.48 41.21
N SER A 167 -17.44 2.04 40.58
CA SER A 167 -16.07 2.24 41.09
C SER A 167 -15.68 3.71 41.22
N LEU A 168 -16.26 4.58 40.38
CA LEU A 168 -16.03 6.04 40.40
C LEU A 168 -16.45 6.72 41.71
N TYR A 169 -17.20 6.02 42.57
CA TYR A 169 -17.68 6.52 43.86
C TYR A 169 -16.96 5.88 45.05
N GLY A 170 -16.03 4.97 44.79
CA GLY A 170 -15.15 4.41 45.81
C GLY A 170 -13.94 5.30 46.09
N ALA A 171 -13.10 4.89 47.04
CA ALA A 171 -11.83 5.55 47.34
C ALA A 171 -10.68 5.10 46.41
N ALA A 172 -10.97 4.25 45.41
CA ALA A 172 -9.97 3.70 44.50
C ALA A 172 -9.56 4.74 43.44
N PRO A 173 -8.30 4.71 42.96
CA PRO A 173 -7.87 5.53 41.82
C PRO A 173 -8.70 5.24 40.56
N GLU A 174 -8.91 6.26 39.74
CA GLU A 174 -9.60 6.11 38.47
C GLU A 174 -8.72 5.32 37.48
N LEU A 175 -9.20 4.14 37.06
CA LEU A 175 -8.53 3.36 36.02
C LEU A 175 -8.89 3.90 34.63
N ALA A 176 -7.91 3.90 33.72
CA ALA A 176 -8.16 4.21 32.32
C ALA A 176 -9.14 3.19 31.70
N CYS A 177 -10.24 3.67 31.12
CA CYS A 177 -11.26 2.82 30.49
C CYS A 177 -11.20 2.83 28.96
N SER A 178 -10.24 3.53 28.35
CA SER A 178 -9.97 3.47 26.92
C SER A 178 -8.52 3.91 26.62
N PRO A 179 -7.98 3.56 25.44
CA PRO A 179 -6.72 4.13 24.96
C PRO A 179 -6.87 5.59 24.52
N TYR A 180 -8.02 6.24 24.71
CA TYR A 180 -8.26 7.64 24.32
C TYR A 180 -8.34 8.59 25.52
N PHE A 181 -8.10 8.10 26.74
CA PHE A 181 -8.03 8.95 27.91
C PHE A 181 -7.04 8.41 28.94
N ALA A 182 -6.26 9.29 29.56
CA ALA A 182 -5.27 8.92 30.56
C ALA A 182 -5.51 9.70 31.86
N PRO A 183 -6.26 9.15 32.84
CA PRO A 183 -6.73 9.90 34.01
C PRO A 183 -5.57 10.48 34.85
N ASP A 184 -4.56 9.67 35.18
CA ASP A 184 -3.41 10.12 35.98
C ASP A 184 -2.62 11.24 35.30
N TRP A 185 -2.37 11.08 34.00
CA TRP A 185 -1.66 12.10 33.21
C TRP A 185 -2.51 13.37 33.07
N TYR A 186 -3.81 13.23 32.80
CA TYR A 186 -4.73 14.36 32.65
C TYR A 186 -4.78 15.21 33.92
N LEU A 187 -4.86 14.60 35.09
CA LEU A 187 -4.83 15.33 36.37
C LEU A 187 -3.46 15.94 36.68
N ALA A 188 -2.37 15.34 36.18
CA ALA A 188 -1.04 15.93 36.29
C ALA A 188 -0.86 17.14 35.35
N ALA A 189 -1.43 17.09 34.15
CA ALA A 189 -1.33 18.12 33.13
C ALA A 189 -2.27 19.32 33.40
N HIS A 190 -3.44 19.08 34.00
CA HIS A 190 -4.51 20.08 34.12
C HIS A 190 -4.91 20.33 35.58
N GLU A 191 -4.30 21.35 36.20
CA GLU A 191 -4.56 21.68 37.61
C GLU A 191 -6.02 22.04 37.88
N SER A 192 -6.69 22.72 36.95
CA SER A 192 -8.11 23.08 37.07
C SER A 192 -9.02 21.86 37.19
N ALA A 193 -8.67 20.73 36.55
CA ALA A 193 -9.41 19.48 36.67
C ALA A 193 -9.34 18.93 38.10
N ARG A 194 -8.14 18.92 38.72
CA ARG A 194 -7.97 18.51 40.13
C ARG A 194 -8.77 19.41 41.06
N SER A 195 -8.64 20.73 40.92
CA SER A 195 -9.37 21.67 41.76
C SER A 195 -10.90 21.56 41.60
N ALA A 196 -11.39 21.15 40.43
CA ALA A 196 -12.80 20.92 40.20
C ALA A 196 -13.30 19.62 40.86
N ILE A 197 -12.47 18.56 40.90
CA ILE A 197 -12.76 17.31 41.61
C ILE A 197 -12.72 17.53 43.13
N GLU A 198 -11.68 18.19 43.65
CA GLU A 198 -11.55 18.51 45.08
C GLU A 198 -12.71 19.38 45.60
N ALA A 199 -13.20 20.30 44.75
CA ALA A 199 -14.36 21.13 45.05
C ALA A 199 -15.71 20.39 44.88
N GLY A 200 -15.71 19.12 44.46
CA GLY A 200 -16.92 18.33 44.21
C GLY A 200 -17.78 18.83 43.03
N ARG A 201 -17.22 19.65 42.13
CA ARG A 201 -17.93 20.19 40.96
C ARG A 201 -18.05 19.15 39.83
N VAL A 202 -17.01 18.34 39.68
CA VAL A 202 -16.94 17.18 38.79
C VAL A 202 -16.51 15.98 39.61
N ARG A 203 -16.65 14.77 39.06
CA ARG A 203 -16.53 13.54 39.86
C ARG A 203 -15.13 12.94 39.79
N ASN A 204 -14.55 12.92 38.60
CA ASN A 204 -13.29 12.28 38.28
C ASN A 204 -12.69 12.93 37.01
N ALA A 205 -11.52 12.48 36.58
CA ALA A 205 -10.79 13.08 35.48
C ALA A 205 -11.57 12.97 34.17
N LEU A 206 -12.11 11.78 33.86
CA LEU A 206 -12.84 11.58 32.61
C LEU A 206 -14.15 12.37 32.56
N HIS A 207 -14.87 12.44 33.69
CA HIS A 207 -16.07 13.26 33.81
C HIS A 207 -15.74 14.75 33.64
N HIS A 208 -14.62 15.23 34.22
CA HIS A 208 -14.16 16.60 33.99
C HIS A 208 -13.90 16.85 32.50
N TYR A 209 -13.19 15.95 31.82
CA TYR A 209 -12.88 16.10 30.41
C TYR A 209 -14.15 16.17 29.55
N GLN A 210 -15.08 15.24 29.74
CA GLN A 210 -16.30 15.15 28.95
C GLN A 210 -17.26 16.33 29.17
N MET A 211 -17.26 16.93 30.36
CA MET A 211 -18.18 18.04 30.67
C MET A 211 -17.56 19.42 30.42
N ILE A 212 -16.25 19.57 30.63
CA ILE A 212 -15.56 20.87 30.63
C ILE A 212 -14.35 20.81 29.71
N GLY A 213 -13.40 19.93 30.00
CA GLY A 213 -12.06 19.96 29.41
C GLY A 213 -12.04 19.88 27.88
N GLU A 214 -12.93 19.10 27.27
CA GLU A 214 -13.00 18.98 25.82
C GLU A 214 -13.35 20.32 25.14
N ARG A 215 -14.30 21.06 25.71
CA ARG A 215 -14.72 22.37 25.18
C ARG A 215 -13.66 23.45 25.42
N GLU A 216 -12.87 23.30 26.48
CA GLU A 216 -11.75 24.18 26.80
C GLU A 216 -10.47 23.82 26.01
N GLY A 217 -10.52 22.77 25.19
CA GLY A 217 -9.40 22.34 24.35
C GLY A 217 -8.27 21.67 25.14
N PHE A 218 -8.59 20.99 26.24
CA PHE A 218 -7.60 20.27 27.04
C PHE A 218 -7.17 19.00 26.33
N ASP A 219 -5.88 18.70 26.38
CA ASP A 219 -5.36 17.44 25.88
C ASP A 219 -5.78 16.30 26.83
N PRO A 220 -6.40 15.22 26.34
CA PRO A 220 -6.86 14.09 27.17
C PRO A 220 -5.78 13.03 27.41
N VAL A 221 -4.72 13.06 26.60
CA VAL A 221 -3.64 12.07 26.54
C VAL A 221 -2.33 12.75 26.12
N PRO A 222 -1.15 12.25 26.53
CA PRO A 222 0.14 12.87 26.20
C PRO A 222 0.50 12.83 24.70
N ASP A 223 -0.11 11.89 23.97
CA ASP A 223 0.17 11.59 22.56
C ASP A 223 -0.63 12.45 21.58
N TYR A 224 -1.47 13.37 22.08
CA TYR A 224 -2.29 14.27 21.29
C TYR A 224 -2.09 15.71 21.74
N SER A 225 -2.19 16.66 20.81
CA SER A 225 -2.17 18.09 21.09
C SER A 225 -3.26 18.79 20.29
N GLU A 226 -4.23 19.36 21.00
CA GLU A 226 -5.38 20.08 20.42
C GLU A 226 -4.93 21.32 19.65
N SER A 227 -3.97 22.07 20.20
CA SER A 227 -3.41 23.25 19.53
C SER A 227 -2.70 22.86 18.23
N TYR A 228 -1.81 21.86 18.28
CA TYR A 228 -1.13 21.36 17.08
C TYR A 228 -2.11 20.87 16.03
N TYR A 229 -3.09 20.06 16.43
CA TYR A 229 -4.02 19.43 15.50
C TYR A 229 -4.86 20.46 14.76
N ARG A 230 -5.31 21.52 15.45
CA ARG A 230 -6.05 22.63 14.83
C ARG A 230 -5.18 23.45 13.88
N ASP A 231 -3.92 23.70 14.25
CA ASP A 231 -2.98 24.47 13.42
C ASP A 231 -2.56 23.68 12.17
N ALA A 232 -2.37 22.36 12.30
CA ALA A 232 -1.98 21.47 11.22
C ALA A 232 -3.14 21.20 10.23
N TYR A 233 -4.39 21.29 10.68
CA TYR A 233 -5.59 20.98 9.89
C TYR A 233 -6.63 22.12 9.96
N PRO A 234 -6.44 23.20 9.16
CA PRO A 234 -7.31 24.39 9.21
C PRO A 234 -8.79 24.12 8.86
N ASP A 235 -9.06 23.08 8.06
CA ASP A 235 -10.40 22.58 7.74
C ASP A 235 -11.18 22.19 9.01
N ILE A 236 -10.48 21.61 9.99
CA ILE A 236 -11.08 21.19 11.26
C ILE A 236 -11.32 22.37 12.18
N GLY A 237 -10.40 23.36 12.19
CA GLY A 237 -10.62 24.63 12.89
C GLY A 237 -11.92 25.29 12.48
N ALA A 238 -12.18 25.37 11.17
CA ALA A 238 -13.42 25.94 10.64
C ALA A 238 -14.66 25.10 11.01
N ALA A 239 -14.55 23.77 11.01
CA ALA A 239 -15.65 22.88 11.37
C ALA A 239 -16.04 22.98 12.86
N ILE A 240 -15.07 23.21 13.75
CA ILE A 240 -15.32 23.46 15.18
C ILE A 240 -16.04 24.81 15.36
N GLU A 241 -15.58 25.86 14.68
CA GLU A 241 -16.23 27.19 14.71
C GLU A 241 -17.66 27.16 14.17
N ALA A 242 -17.92 26.32 13.15
CA ALA A 242 -19.26 26.07 12.62
C ALA A 242 -20.14 25.18 13.52
N GLY A 243 -19.60 24.64 14.61
CA GLY A 243 -20.32 23.77 15.54
C GLY A 243 -20.53 22.34 15.07
N HIS A 244 -19.82 21.88 14.02
CA HIS A 244 -19.88 20.50 13.55
C HIS A 244 -19.16 19.53 14.51
N PHE A 245 -18.13 20.01 15.21
CA PHE A 245 -17.40 19.26 16.22
C PHE A 245 -17.18 20.12 17.48
N ILE A 246 -17.16 19.46 18.64
CA ILE A 246 -16.92 20.12 19.93
C ILE A 246 -15.43 20.47 20.10
N SER A 247 -14.54 19.62 19.56
CA SER A 247 -13.09 19.77 19.63
C SER A 247 -12.42 19.10 18.44
N GLY A 248 -11.16 19.43 18.19
CA GLY A 248 -10.27 18.72 17.26
C GLY A 248 -10.10 17.27 17.70
N TYR A 249 -10.01 17.02 19.02
CA TYR A 249 -9.88 15.66 19.53
C TYR A 249 -11.10 14.80 19.23
N ARG A 250 -12.32 15.35 19.34
CA ARG A 250 -13.55 14.63 18.97
C ARG A 250 -13.51 14.20 17.51
N HIS A 251 -13.12 15.12 16.63
CA HIS A 251 -12.93 14.81 15.22
C HIS A 251 -11.82 13.77 15.03
N PHE A 252 -10.68 13.92 15.70
CA PHE A 252 -9.56 13.00 15.58
C PHE A 252 -9.94 11.57 15.96
N VAL A 253 -10.58 11.36 17.11
CA VAL A 253 -11.01 10.03 17.55
C VAL A 253 -12.06 9.44 16.61
N GLN A 254 -12.95 10.25 16.04
CA GLN A 254 -14.00 9.78 15.14
C GLN A 254 -13.48 9.46 13.72
N TYR A 255 -12.58 10.29 13.19
CA TYR A 255 -12.15 10.26 11.79
C TYR A 255 -10.63 10.37 11.64
N GLY A 256 -10.01 11.35 12.29
CA GLY A 256 -8.59 11.68 12.07
C GLY A 256 -7.61 10.53 12.35
N ALA A 257 -7.89 9.66 13.32
CA ALA A 257 -7.09 8.49 13.63
C ALA A 257 -7.15 7.43 12.50
N PHE A 258 -8.30 7.27 11.85
CA PHE A 258 -8.46 6.39 10.67
C PHE A 258 -7.86 7.01 9.40
N GLU A 259 -7.89 8.34 9.31
CA GLU A 259 -7.21 9.10 8.25
C GLU A 259 -5.69 9.18 8.45
N LEU A 260 -5.16 8.60 9.54
CA LEU A 260 -3.74 8.62 9.92
C LEU A 260 -3.17 10.04 10.03
N ARG A 261 -4.02 10.99 10.45
CA ARG A 261 -3.59 12.36 10.74
C ARG A 261 -2.63 12.37 11.93
N ARG A 262 -1.74 13.35 11.95
CA ARG A 262 -0.76 13.51 13.02
C ARG A 262 -1.46 14.05 14.28
N PRO A 263 -1.48 13.31 15.39
CA PRO A 263 -2.11 13.79 16.63
C PRO A 263 -1.25 14.86 17.33
N ARG A 264 0.06 14.89 17.05
CA ARG A 264 1.05 15.81 17.60
C ARG A 264 2.24 15.92 16.64
N GLY A 265 3.03 17.00 16.72
CA GLY A 265 4.11 17.30 15.77
C GLY A 265 5.23 16.26 15.66
N ASP A 266 5.42 15.42 16.67
CA ASP A 266 6.43 14.37 16.74
C ASP A 266 5.85 12.94 16.62
N ILE A 267 4.56 12.81 16.25
CA ILE A 267 3.91 11.52 15.99
C ILE A 267 3.35 11.54 14.57
N ASP A 268 3.75 10.56 13.76
CA ASP A 268 3.25 10.37 12.41
C ASP A 268 2.61 8.99 12.31
N LEU A 269 1.28 8.93 12.37
CA LEU A 269 0.53 7.68 12.33
C LEU A 269 0.66 6.95 10.99
N LEU A 270 0.87 7.68 9.89
CA LEU A 270 1.12 7.10 8.59
C LEU A 270 2.47 6.38 8.59
N TYR A 271 3.53 7.07 9.03
CA TYR A 271 4.85 6.45 9.20
C TYR A 271 4.80 5.28 10.19
N TYR A 272 4.12 5.45 11.32
CA TYR A 272 3.99 4.41 12.33
C TYR A 272 3.34 3.14 11.76
N ARG A 273 2.25 3.26 11.01
CA ARG A 273 1.63 2.13 10.31
C ARG A 273 2.55 1.56 9.23
N ASP A 274 3.19 2.41 8.43
CA ASP A 274 3.91 1.99 7.22
C ASP A 274 5.30 1.41 7.52
N MET A 275 5.90 1.74 8.65
CA MET A 275 7.20 1.21 9.06
C MET A 275 7.13 -0.03 9.95
N ASN A 276 5.94 -0.36 10.47
CA ASN A 276 5.76 -1.47 11.39
C ASN A 276 4.75 -2.48 10.81
N PRO A 277 5.22 -3.61 10.21
CA PRO A 277 4.34 -4.63 9.65
C PRO A 277 3.28 -5.14 10.63
N ARG A 278 3.67 -5.34 11.90
CA ARG A 278 2.76 -5.76 12.97
C ARG A 278 1.60 -4.78 13.19
N VAL A 279 1.86 -3.47 13.10
CA VAL A 279 0.80 -2.45 13.23
C VAL A 279 -0.23 -2.67 12.12
N ARG A 280 0.20 -2.92 10.87
CA ARG A 280 -0.74 -3.21 9.77
C ARG A 280 -1.53 -4.48 10.02
N ASP A 281 -0.88 -5.54 10.48
CA ASP A 281 -1.53 -6.83 10.69
C ASP A 281 -2.57 -6.74 11.83
N ASP A 282 -2.25 -6.03 12.91
CA ASP A 282 -3.15 -5.82 14.05
C ASP A 282 -4.33 -4.88 13.70
N LEU A 283 -4.12 -3.91 12.80
CA LEU A 283 -5.20 -3.08 12.26
C LEU A 283 -6.10 -3.85 11.28
N ASN A 284 -5.51 -4.62 10.36
CA ASN A 284 -6.26 -5.36 9.33
C ASN A 284 -7.06 -6.53 9.94
N SER A 285 -6.55 -7.15 11.01
CA SER A 285 -7.26 -8.20 11.76
C SER A 285 -8.35 -7.65 12.70
N GLY A 286 -8.45 -6.32 12.84
CA GLY A 286 -9.37 -5.69 13.78
C GLY A 286 -8.99 -5.88 15.25
N ARG A 287 -7.77 -6.38 15.55
CA ARG A 287 -7.26 -6.54 16.93
C ARG A 287 -7.23 -5.20 17.68
N VAL A 288 -6.91 -4.13 16.96
CA VAL A 288 -6.93 -2.76 17.47
C VAL A 288 -7.71 -1.86 16.53
N ARG A 289 -8.47 -0.90 17.08
CA ARG A 289 -9.36 -0.02 16.33
C ARG A 289 -8.63 0.83 15.27
N ASP A 290 -7.56 1.50 15.67
CA ASP A 290 -6.81 2.42 14.81
C ASP A 290 -5.34 2.53 15.25
N ALA A 291 -4.52 3.18 14.41
CA ALA A 291 -3.09 3.28 14.62
C ALA A 291 -2.73 4.05 15.89
N PHE A 292 -3.58 4.99 16.33
CA PHE A 292 -3.37 5.76 17.55
C PHE A 292 -3.58 4.90 18.79
N ALA A 293 -4.67 4.13 18.83
CA ALA A 293 -4.87 3.14 19.89
C ALA A 293 -3.72 2.11 19.91
N HIS A 294 -3.27 1.63 18.75
CA HIS A 294 -2.14 0.69 18.66
C HIS A 294 -0.84 1.30 19.21
N LEU A 295 -0.56 2.57 18.90
CA LEU A 295 0.59 3.29 19.45
C LEU A 295 0.59 3.28 20.98
N ARG A 296 -0.55 3.59 21.58
CA ARG A 296 -0.68 3.71 23.05
C ARG A 296 -0.73 2.36 23.76
N MET A 297 -1.34 1.35 23.14
CA MET A 297 -1.51 0.01 23.74
C MET A 297 -0.26 -0.86 23.59
N ILE A 298 0.41 -0.78 22.44
CA ILE A 298 1.47 -1.72 22.04
C ILE A 298 2.75 -0.96 21.68
N GLY A 299 2.64 0.05 20.82
CA GLY A 299 3.78 0.75 20.22
C GLY A 299 4.78 1.30 21.22
N HIS A 300 4.30 2.03 22.23
CA HIS A 300 5.17 2.60 23.27
C HIS A 300 5.84 1.53 24.11
N ALA A 301 5.12 0.49 24.50
CA ALA A 301 5.66 -0.61 25.30
C ALA A 301 6.76 -1.37 24.53
N GLU A 302 6.58 -1.55 23.22
CA GLU A 302 7.51 -2.25 22.34
C GLU A 302 8.56 -1.35 21.69
N LYS A 303 8.52 -0.03 21.95
CA LYS A 303 9.44 0.97 21.39
C LYS A 303 9.47 0.98 19.86
N LEU A 304 8.31 0.79 19.24
CA LEU A 304 8.17 0.84 17.79
C LEU A 304 8.40 2.27 17.27
N PRO A 305 9.08 2.47 16.12
CA PRO A 305 9.30 3.80 15.55
C PRO A 305 7.98 4.40 15.05
N PHE A 306 7.58 5.56 15.58
CA PHE A 306 6.28 6.22 15.31
C PHE A 306 6.40 7.62 14.68
N CYS A 307 7.61 8.03 14.33
CA CYS A 307 7.88 9.25 13.58
C CYS A 307 9.18 9.03 12.78
N PRO A 308 9.31 9.59 11.56
CA PRO A 308 10.57 9.56 10.84
C PRO A 308 11.70 10.13 11.70
N PRO A 309 12.95 9.62 11.57
CA PRO A 309 14.09 10.27 12.18
C PRO A 309 14.15 11.74 11.75
N GLU A 310 14.60 12.60 12.67
CA GLU A 310 14.62 14.05 12.53
C GLU A 310 15.11 14.44 11.12
N ARG A 311 14.27 15.20 10.40
CA ARG A 311 14.50 15.56 8.99
C ARG A 311 15.83 16.31 8.92
N VAL A 312 16.85 15.67 8.31
CA VAL A 312 18.12 16.36 8.03
C VAL A 312 17.77 17.65 7.29
N PRO A 313 18.23 18.83 7.76
CA PRO A 313 17.90 20.09 7.11
C PRO A 313 18.25 20.01 5.63
N ASP A 314 17.34 20.46 4.76
CA ASP A 314 17.62 20.52 3.33
C ASP A 314 18.88 21.38 3.11
N LEU A 315 19.91 20.79 2.49
CA LEU A 315 21.11 21.52 2.08
C LEU A 315 20.70 22.48 0.96
N SER A 316 20.96 23.78 1.16
CA SER A 316 20.72 24.77 0.11
C SER A 316 21.62 24.48 -1.10
N GLU A 317 21.12 24.72 -2.32
CA GLU A 317 21.93 24.54 -3.53
C GLU A 317 23.28 25.25 -3.44
N PRO A 318 23.40 26.52 -3.00
CA PRO A 318 24.70 27.19 -2.94
C PRO A 318 25.71 26.47 -2.03
N ALA A 319 25.26 25.97 -0.88
CA ALA A 319 26.12 25.23 0.04
C ALA A 319 26.56 23.88 -0.55
N ALA A 320 25.62 23.18 -1.21
CA ALA A 320 25.89 21.91 -1.88
C ALA A 320 26.86 22.07 -3.07
N LYS A 321 26.71 23.14 -3.88
CA LYS A 321 27.65 23.47 -4.97
C LYS A 321 29.06 23.73 -4.45
N GLN A 322 29.18 24.52 -3.38
CA GLN A 322 30.48 24.78 -2.75
C GLN A 322 31.15 23.48 -2.28
N LEU A 323 30.37 22.57 -1.67
CA LEU A 323 30.89 21.27 -1.24
C LEU A 323 31.36 20.42 -2.43
N PHE A 324 30.61 20.42 -3.54
CA PHE A 324 30.98 19.70 -4.76
C PHE A 324 32.29 20.23 -5.37
N GLU A 325 32.47 21.55 -5.42
CA GLU A 325 33.73 22.17 -5.89
C GLU A 325 34.91 21.83 -4.98
N VAL A 326 34.71 21.85 -3.65
CA VAL A 326 35.74 21.45 -2.68
C VAL A 326 36.11 19.98 -2.87
N LYS A 327 35.12 19.10 -3.08
CA LYS A 327 35.35 17.69 -3.40
C LYS A 327 36.21 17.52 -4.65
N ALA A 328 35.89 18.23 -5.74
CA ALA A 328 36.68 18.19 -6.97
C ALA A 328 38.12 18.65 -6.75
N ARG A 329 38.31 19.76 -6.02
CA ARG A 329 39.66 20.30 -5.71
C ARG A 329 40.50 19.34 -4.87
N ASN A 330 39.89 18.65 -3.90
CA ASN A 330 40.59 17.72 -3.01
C ASN A 330 41.14 16.49 -3.76
N GLN A 331 40.65 16.19 -4.97
CA GLN A 331 41.10 15.06 -5.77
C GLN A 331 42.28 15.37 -6.72
N ILE A 332 42.65 16.64 -6.93
CA ILE A 332 43.68 17.03 -7.91
C ILE A 332 45.01 16.29 -7.69
N ALA A 333 45.42 16.13 -6.43
CA ALA A 333 46.69 15.46 -6.10
C ALA A 333 46.73 14.00 -6.57
N LEU A 334 45.58 13.34 -6.66
CA LEU A 334 45.46 11.97 -7.18
C LEU A 334 45.75 11.95 -8.68
N PHE A 335 45.14 12.88 -9.43
CA PHE A 335 45.33 12.98 -10.88
C PHE A 335 46.73 13.44 -11.30
N ALA A 336 47.41 14.21 -10.45
CA ALA A 336 48.81 14.54 -10.65
C ALA A 336 49.74 13.31 -10.53
N ARG A 337 49.35 12.29 -9.76
CA ARG A 337 50.12 11.04 -9.57
C ARG A 337 49.71 9.93 -10.54
N HIS A 338 48.44 9.92 -10.94
CA HIS A 338 47.85 8.89 -11.79
C HIS A 338 47.10 9.55 -12.95
N ARG A 339 47.71 9.51 -14.13
CA ARG A 339 47.07 9.99 -15.36
C ARG A 339 45.87 9.12 -15.72
N LEU A 340 44.82 9.72 -16.26
CA LEU A 340 43.67 8.99 -16.78
C LEU A 340 43.99 8.46 -18.18
N ASP A 341 43.73 7.17 -18.42
CA ASP A 341 44.00 6.52 -19.72
C ASP A 341 42.70 6.20 -20.47
N PHE A 342 42.55 6.84 -21.62
CA PHE A 342 41.47 6.64 -22.58
C PHE A 342 41.96 6.02 -23.88
N THR A 343 43.17 5.45 -23.91
CA THR A 343 43.68 4.75 -25.08
C THR A 343 42.71 3.62 -25.45
N PRO A 344 42.10 3.64 -26.65
CA PRO A 344 41.13 2.62 -27.02
C PRO A 344 41.84 1.28 -27.25
N HIS A 345 41.35 0.23 -26.59
CA HIS A 345 41.80 -1.15 -26.80
C HIS A 345 40.77 -1.89 -27.67
N GLY A 346 40.96 -1.83 -28.99
CA GLY A 346 40.00 -2.30 -29.99
C GLY A 346 39.19 -1.16 -30.61
N ASP A 347 38.25 -1.50 -31.48
CA ASP A 347 37.42 -0.50 -32.17
C ASP A 347 36.49 0.21 -31.18
N PRO A 348 36.52 1.55 -31.09
CA PRO A 348 35.65 2.31 -30.19
C PRO A 348 34.18 2.04 -30.47
N VAL A 349 33.45 1.58 -29.44
CA VAL A 349 31.98 1.40 -29.51
C VAL A 349 31.23 2.64 -29.04
N LEU A 350 31.91 3.51 -28.30
CA LEU A 350 31.39 4.77 -27.76
C LEU A 350 32.36 5.91 -28.09
N ALA A 351 31.86 7.02 -28.59
CA ALA A 351 32.58 8.29 -28.62
C ALA A 351 31.98 9.23 -27.58
N VAL A 352 32.83 9.95 -26.86
CA VAL A 352 32.41 10.95 -25.87
C VAL A 352 32.94 12.31 -26.31
N VAL A 353 32.04 13.28 -26.43
CA VAL A 353 32.35 14.65 -26.81
C VAL A 353 32.15 15.54 -25.60
N MET A 354 33.21 16.27 -25.22
CA MET A 354 33.18 17.28 -24.16
C MET A 354 33.71 18.61 -24.69
N VAL A 355 32.97 19.69 -24.49
CA VAL A 355 33.41 21.06 -24.78
C VAL A 355 33.74 21.75 -23.47
N LEU A 356 34.97 22.25 -23.34
CA LEU A 356 35.50 22.76 -22.08
C LEU A 356 35.73 24.27 -22.15
N PHE A 357 35.45 24.97 -21.06
CA PHE A 357 35.86 26.37 -20.89
C PHE A 357 36.24 26.60 -19.42
N ASN A 358 37.53 26.52 -19.13
CA ASN A 358 38.08 26.46 -17.78
C ASN A 358 37.54 25.26 -16.96
N LYS A 359 37.64 25.35 -15.63
CA LYS A 359 37.15 24.37 -14.65
C LYS A 359 37.91 23.06 -14.74
N PHE A 360 39.24 23.14 -14.70
CA PHE A 360 40.11 21.98 -14.71
C PHE A 360 39.73 20.92 -13.66
N GLU A 361 39.43 21.32 -12.42
CA GLU A 361 39.09 20.40 -11.33
C GLU A 361 37.83 19.60 -11.61
N LEU A 362 36.78 20.26 -12.09
CA LEU A 362 35.51 19.63 -12.44
C LEU A 362 35.69 18.68 -13.63
N THR A 363 36.44 19.12 -14.64
CA THR A 363 36.77 18.30 -15.81
C THR A 363 37.47 17.01 -15.42
N MET A 364 38.46 17.06 -14.52
CA MET A 364 39.16 15.87 -14.07
C MET A 364 38.26 14.92 -13.26
N LEU A 365 37.37 15.46 -12.41
CA LEU A 365 36.35 14.67 -11.71
C LEU A 365 35.40 13.97 -12.70
N ALA A 366 34.90 14.70 -13.69
CA ALA A 366 33.99 14.17 -14.72
C ALA A 366 34.66 13.06 -15.54
N LEU A 367 35.89 13.27 -16.02
CA LEU A 367 36.68 12.27 -16.75
C LEU A 367 36.97 11.03 -15.90
N ALA A 368 37.29 11.19 -14.62
CA ALA A 368 37.50 10.06 -13.72
C ALA A 368 36.22 9.23 -13.57
N SER A 369 35.07 9.87 -13.34
CA SER A 369 33.77 9.20 -13.24
C SER A 369 33.38 8.50 -14.55
N LEU A 370 33.70 9.10 -15.70
CA LEU A 370 33.49 8.52 -17.04
C LEU A 370 34.27 7.23 -17.24
N ARG A 371 35.58 7.25 -16.92
CA ARG A 371 36.42 6.06 -17.08
C ARG A 371 35.99 4.92 -16.15
N GLN A 372 35.52 5.22 -14.94
CA GLN A 372 34.97 4.24 -14.00
C GLN A 372 33.64 3.64 -14.49
N ASN A 373 32.80 4.45 -15.14
CA ASN A 373 31.48 4.04 -15.63
C ASN A 373 31.51 3.13 -16.84
N PHE A 374 32.53 3.26 -17.69
CA PHE A 374 32.68 2.44 -18.87
C PHE A 374 34.14 2.09 -19.03
N ALA A 375 34.47 0.79 -18.93
CA ALA A 375 35.83 0.25 -19.12
C ALA A 375 36.13 -0.18 -20.57
N GLY A 376 35.12 -0.17 -21.46
CA GLY A 376 35.26 -0.59 -22.85
C GLY A 376 36.04 0.39 -23.75
N PRO A 377 36.23 0.04 -25.04
CA PRO A 377 36.92 0.88 -26.00
C PRO A 377 36.08 2.12 -26.29
N MET A 378 36.61 3.29 -25.93
CA MET A 378 35.96 4.58 -26.14
C MET A 378 36.87 5.58 -26.84
N GLN A 379 36.27 6.43 -27.67
CA GLN A 379 36.94 7.55 -28.32
C GLN A 379 36.58 8.83 -27.57
N LEU A 380 37.52 9.37 -26.78
CA LEU A 380 37.33 10.63 -26.08
C LEU A 380 37.79 11.80 -26.94
N ILE A 381 36.87 12.70 -27.29
CA ILE A 381 37.14 13.91 -28.08
C ILE A 381 36.80 15.12 -27.22
N ILE A 382 37.80 15.97 -26.99
CA ILE A 382 37.70 17.14 -26.14
C ILE A 382 37.95 18.38 -26.98
N VAL A 383 37.06 19.37 -26.89
CA VAL A 383 37.27 20.70 -27.46
C VAL A 383 37.56 21.67 -26.34
N ASP A 384 38.82 22.08 -26.20
CA ASP A 384 39.19 23.17 -25.30
C ASP A 384 38.85 24.50 -25.97
N ASN A 385 37.81 25.16 -25.46
CA ASN A 385 37.16 26.30 -26.08
C ASN A 385 37.79 27.63 -25.64
N ALA A 386 39.11 27.73 -25.79
CA ALA A 386 39.94 28.85 -25.35
C ALA A 386 39.98 29.05 -23.82
N SER A 387 40.14 27.97 -23.04
CA SER A 387 40.36 28.05 -21.59
C SER A 387 41.58 28.90 -21.24
N ALA A 388 41.67 29.42 -20.02
CA ALA A 388 42.81 30.18 -19.50
C ALA A 388 43.45 29.55 -18.25
N ASP A 389 42.79 28.55 -17.66
CA ASP A 389 43.29 27.78 -16.53
C ASP A 389 44.08 26.52 -16.98
N ASP A 390 44.30 25.59 -16.05
CA ASP A 390 45.04 24.35 -16.28
C ASP A 390 44.41 23.40 -17.31
N THR A 391 43.17 23.66 -17.75
CA THR A 391 42.52 22.92 -18.84
C THR A 391 43.33 22.97 -20.14
N ARG A 392 44.12 24.03 -20.37
CA ARG A 392 45.03 24.10 -21.52
C ARG A 392 46.14 23.06 -21.54
N ARG A 393 46.41 22.40 -20.41
CA ARG A 393 47.48 21.42 -20.23
C ARG A 393 46.91 20.01 -20.02
N LEU A 394 45.66 19.77 -20.40
CA LEU A 394 44.92 18.54 -20.10
C LEU A 394 45.63 17.28 -20.61
N GLU A 395 46.34 17.37 -21.74
CA GLU A 395 47.17 16.30 -22.31
C GLU A 395 48.29 15.81 -21.37
N THR A 396 48.67 16.63 -20.38
CA THR A 396 49.62 16.23 -19.33
C THR A 396 49.01 15.18 -18.40
N TYR A 397 47.69 15.20 -18.21
CA TYR A 397 46.97 14.40 -17.22
C TYR A 397 46.07 13.33 -17.83
N VAL A 398 45.75 13.44 -19.13
CA VAL A 398 44.86 12.54 -19.84
C VAL A 398 45.57 11.97 -21.08
N ARG A 399 45.66 10.64 -21.17
CA ARG A 399 46.24 9.92 -22.31
C ARG A 399 45.13 9.35 -23.21
N GLY A 400 45.36 9.29 -24.51
CA GLY A 400 44.47 8.62 -25.47
C GLY A 400 43.24 9.43 -25.88
N ALA A 401 43.09 10.66 -25.36
CA ALA A 401 42.07 11.60 -25.81
C ALA A 401 42.53 12.39 -27.04
N THR A 402 41.60 12.71 -27.93
CA THR A 402 41.81 13.69 -29.01
C THR A 402 41.41 15.06 -28.51
N ILE A 403 42.38 15.96 -28.30
CA ILE A 403 42.16 17.29 -27.75
C ILE A 403 42.32 18.33 -28.85
N ILE A 404 41.29 19.15 -29.07
CA ILE A 404 41.23 20.21 -30.06
C ILE A 404 41.22 21.55 -29.33
N HIS A 405 42.33 22.30 -29.41
CA HIS A 405 42.40 23.65 -28.84
C HIS A 405 41.87 24.68 -29.83
N SER A 406 40.81 25.39 -29.44
CA SER A 406 40.26 26.50 -30.21
C SER A 406 40.95 27.80 -29.81
N ALA A 407 41.27 28.65 -30.81
CA ALA A 407 41.90 29.95 -30.57
C ALA A 407 40.94 30.96 -29.92
N GLU A 408 39.65 30.80 -30.16
CA GLU A 408 38.57 31.63 -29.61
C GLU A 408 37.48 30.72 -29.00
N ASN A 409 36.61 31.31 -28.16
CA ASN A 409 35.47 30.61 -27.60
C ASN A 409 34.35 30.51 -28.67
N LEU A 410 34.22 29.33 -29.27
CA LEU A 410 33.26 28.99 -30.33
C LEU A 410 31.83 28.78 -29.79
N GLY A 411 31.62 28.79 -28.47
CA GLY A 411 30.39 28.32 -27.83
C GLY A 411 30.24 26.79 -27.82
N PHE A 412 29.29 26.28 -27.03
CA PHE A 412 29.05 24.85 -26.84
C PHE A 412 28.68 24.16 -28.17
N LEU A 413 27.73 24.76 -28.90
CA LEU A 413 27.17 24.19 -30.12
C LEU A 413 28.22 23.92 -31.20
N ARG A 414 29.03 24.93 -31.55
CA ARG A 414 30.06 24.79 -32.60
C ARG A 414 31.19 23.86 -32.16
N GLY A 415 31.54 23.87 -30.87
CA GLY A 415 32.50 22.92 -30.31
C GLY A 415 32.04 21.46 -30.49
N CYS A 416 30.78 21.19 -30.16
CA CYS A 416 30.17 19.87 -30.36
C CYS A 416 30.15 19.43 -31.83
N ASN A 417 29.82 20.33 -32.76
CA ASN A 417 29.84 20.04 -34.20
C ASN A 417 31.26 19.81 -34.74
N LEU A 418 32.25 20.56 -34.25
CA LEU A 418 33.66 20.36 -34.58
C LEU A 418 34.14 18.96 -34.15
N ALA A 419 33.77 18.55 -32.94
CA ALA A 419 34.08 17.21 -32.43
C ALA A 419 33.35 16.10 -33.19
N LEU A 420 32.07 16.31 -33.56
CA LEU A 420 31.25 15.34 -34.31
C LEU A 420 31.92 14.87 -35.62
N ALA A 421 32.65 15.75 -36.29
CA ALA A 421 33.38 15.41 -37.51
C ALA A 421 34.47 14.34 -37.29
N GLN A 422 34.99 14.22 -36.07
CA GLN A 422 36.02 13.25 -35.70
C GLN A 422 35.46 11.95 -35.09
N VAL A 423 34.17 11.93 -34.76
CA VAL A 423 33.51 10.77 -34.16
C VAL A 423 33.49 9.62 -35.15
N SER A 424 33.98 8.45 -34.73
CA SER A 424 34.01 7.22 -35.55
C SER A 424 33.18 6.08 -34.95
N ALA A 425 32.97 6.10 -33.64
CA ALA A 425 32.20 5.09 -32.92
C ALA A 425 30.70 5.10 -33.28
N PRO A 426 29.98 3.96 -33.19
CA PRO A 426 28.56 3.86 -33.52
C PRO A 426 27.63 4.60 -32.54
N ALA A 427 28.04 4.78 -31.28
CA ALA A 427 27.33 5.58 -30.29
C ALA A 427 28.12 6.85 -29.94
N LEU A 428 27.42 7.96 -29.74
CA LEU A 428 27.97 9.27 -29.41
C LEU A 428 27.33 9.80 -28.12
N LEU A 429 28.12 10.08 -27.10
CA LEU A 429 27.69 10.73 -25.88
C LEU A 429 28.14 12.20 -25.89
N TYR A 430 27.18 13.12 -25.86
CA TYR A 430 27.43 14.50 -25.45
C TYR A 430 27.44 14.55 -23.92
N LEU A 431 28.51 15.07 -23.33
CA LEU A 431 28.72 15.10 -21.88
C LEU A 431 29.26 16.45 -21.43
N ASN A 432 28.63 17.05 -20.43
CA ASN A 432 29.14 18.24 -19.76
C ASN A 432 30.36 17.93 -18.87
N ASN A 433 31.18 18.93 -18.59
CA ASN A 433 32.39 18.76 -17.77
C ASN A 433 32.20 19.00 -16.27
N ASP A 434 30.99 19.36 -15.84
CA ASP A 434 30.61 19.67 -14.46
C ASP A 434 29.64 18.62 -13.88
N VAL A 435 29.88 17.36 -14.24
CA VAL A 435 29.09 16.20 -13.83
C VAL A 435 29.91 15.17 -13.05
N GLU A 436 29.21 14.38 -12.23
CA GLU A 436 29.70 13.12 -11.67
C GLU A 436 28.69 12.02 -12.02
N LEU A 437 29.14 11.02 -12.78
CA LEU A 437 28.28 9.93 -13.24
C LEU A 437 28.02 8.93 -12.11
N GLY A 438 26.75 8.58 -11.89
CA GLY A 438 26.35 7.51 -10.99
C GLY A 438 26.84 6.15 -11.45
N PHE A 439 26.76 5.15 -10.58
CA PHE A 439 27.23 3.79 -10.88
C PHE A 439 26.47 3.22 -12.10
N GLY A 440 27.22 2.76 -13.11
CA GLY A 440 26.66 2.06 -14.28
C GLY A 440 25.90 2.94 -15.28
N ALA A 441 25.85 4.27 -15.12
CA ALA A 441 25.05 5.17 -15.96
C ALA A 441 25.36 5.05 -17.47
N VAL A 442 26.64 5.00 -17.86
CA VAL A 442 27.00 4.86 -19.29
C VAL A 442 26.65 3.47 -19.82
N ALA A 443 26.85 2.42 -19.01
CA ALA A 443 26.52 1.05 -19.40
C ALA A 443 25.01 0.87 -19.57
N ALA A 444 24.20 1.41 -18.66
CA ALA A 444 22.74 1.42 -18.76
C ALA A 444 22.26 2.16 -20.02
N ALA A 445 22.80 3.35 -20.29
CA ALA A 445 22.46 4.12 -21.48
C ALA A 445 22.81 3.36 -22.78
N MET A 446 23.99 2.73 -22.84
CA MET A 446 24.41 1.91 -23.99
C MET A 446 23.50 0.69 -24.19
N ALA A 447 23.15 -0.01 -23.11
CA ALA A 447 22.21 -1.13 -23.15
C ALA A 447 20.83 -0.68 -23.66
N ARG A 448 20.33 0.47 -23.19
CA ARG A 448 19.06 1.04 -23.66
C ARG A 448 19.11 1.43 -25.13
N LEU A 449 20.14 2.14 -25.57
CA LEU A 449 20.30 2.51 -26.98
C LEU A 449 20.35 1.26 -27.87
N GLY A 450 21.03 0.20 -27.42
CA GLY A 450 21.13 -1.09 -28.09
C GLY A 450 19.83 -1.91 -28.13
N SER A 451 18.91 -1.69 -27.19
CA SER A 451 17.68 -2.48 -27.03
C SER A 451 16.69 -2.38 -28.20
N ALA A 452 16.73 -1.28 -28.97
CA ALA A 452 15.91 -1.14 -30.17
C ALA A 452 16.53 -0.16 -31.18
N ALA A 453 16.51 -0.55 -32.46
CA ALA A 453 16.96 0.30 -33.57
C ALA A 453 16.18 1.64 -33.66
N SER A 454 14.92 1.64 -33.20
CA SER A 454 14.05 2.83 -33.15
C SER A 454 14.49 3.91 -32.16
N ILE A 455 15.40 3.61 -31.22
CA ILE A 455 15.83 4.58 -30.20
C ILE A 455 16.95 5.43 -30.79
N GLY A 456 16.71 6.73 -30.93
CA GLY A 456 17.67 7.69 -31.49
C GLY A 456 18.61 8.27 -30.43
N ALA A 457 18.07 8.52 -29.23
CA ALA A 457 18.83 9.01 -28.09
C ALA A 457 18.30 8.50 -26.75
N VAL A 458 19.18 8.46 -25.75
CA VAL A 458 18.92 8.10 -24.36
C VAL A 458 19.48 9.17 -23.45
N GLY A 459 18.67 9.65 -22.51
CA GLY A 459 19.09 10.50 -21.41
C GLY A 459 18.71 9.90 -20.06
N GLY A 460 19.17 10.55 -19.00
CA GLY A 460 19.07 10.03 -17.65
C GLY A 460 18.40 10.94 -16.64
N LYS A 461 18.34 10.44 -15.40
CA LYS A 461 17.96 11.18 -14.21
C LYS A 461 19.08 12.13 -13.81
N ILE A 462 18.84 13.43 -13.98
CA ILE A 462 19.82 14.46 -13.63
C ILE A 462 19.49 14.97 -12.23
N VAL A 463 20.46 14.89 -11.32
CA VAL A 463 20.33 15.26 -9.91
C VAL A 463 21.26 16.43 -9.62
N ARG A 464 20.72 17.47 -8.99
CA ARG A 464 21.45 18.67 -8.58
C ARG A 464 22.34 18.37 -7.37
N THR A 465 23.22 19.30 -7.02
CA THR A 465 24.15 19.08 -5.90
C THR A 465 23.49 18.94 -4.54
N HIS A 466 22.31 19.52 -4.33
CA HIS A 466 21.51 19.30 -3.11
C HIS A 466 20.68 18.00 -3.12
N GLY A 467 20.88 17.11 -4.10
CA GLY A 467 20.24 15.80 -4.12
C GLY A 467 18.77 15.79 -4.57
N ARG A 468 18.25 16.88 -5.16
CA ARG A 468 16.94 16.86 -5.84
C ARG A 468 17.10 16.79 -7.34
N LEU A 469 16.01 16.46 -8.02
CA LEU A 469 16.00 16.38 -9.48
C LEU A 469 16.23 17.75 -10.12
N GLN A 470 17.11 17.78 -11.11
CA GLN A 470 17.14 18.82 -12.13
C GLN A 470 16.07 18.51 -13.18
N GLU A 471 16.07 17.27 -13.65
CA GLU A 471 15.11 16.75 -14.63
C GLU A 471 15.04 15.21 -14.57
N ALA A 472 13.87 14.67 -14.89
CA ALA A 472 13.64 13.28 -15.19
C ALA A 472 13.16 13.17 -16.66
N GLY A 473 14.00 13.63 -17.59
CA GLY A 473 13.56 14.01 -18.94
C GLY A 473 12.80 15.33 -18.94
N SER A 474 12.47 15.84 -20.13
CA SER A 474 11.96 17.20 -20.28
C SER A 474 10.76 17.28 -21.22
N ILE A 475 9.93 18.30 -20.97
CA ILE A 475 8.67 18.56 -21.67
C ILE A 475 8.83 19.77 -22.58
N ILE A 476 8.26 19.71 -23.79
CA ILE A 476 8.12 20.83 -24.72
C ILE A 476 6.64 21.21 -24.82
N TRP A 477 6.32 22.46 -24.50
CA TRP A 477 4.95 22.98 -24.56
C TRP A 477 4.60 23.52 -25.94
N ALA A 478 3.30 23.65 -26.25
CA ALA A 478 2.77 24.15 -27.52
C ALA A 478 3.30 25.55 -27.89
N ASP A 479 3.59 26.37 -26.88
CA ASP A 479 4.14 27.71 -27.04
C ASP A 479 5.66 27.71 -27.32
N GLY A 480 6.29 26.54 -27.37
CA GLY A 480 7.71 26.28 -27.58
C GLY A 480 8.58 26.44 -26.35
N SER A 481 8.02 26.70 -25.16
CA SER A 481 8.78 26.69 -23.91
C SER A 481 9.09 25.27 -23.45
N THR A 482 10.10 25.12 -22.58
CA THR A 482 10.57 23.81 -22.12
C THR A 482 10.71 23.79 -20.60
N VAL A 483 10.55 22.61 -19.99
CA VAL A 483 10.73 22.40 -18.55
C VAL A 483 11.34 21.03 -18.26
N GLY A 484 12.29 21.00 -17.32
CA GLY A 484 12.78 19.74 -16.73
C GLY A 484 11.70 19.12 -15.86
N TYR A 485 11.23 17.93 -16.23
CA TYR A 485 10.13 17.28 -15.51
C TYR A 485 10.57 16.93 -14.09
N LEU A 486 9.70 17.22 -13.11
CA LEU A 486 9.93 17.01 -11.67
C LEU A 486 11.12 17.77 -11.08
N ARG A 487 11.47 18.94 -11.64
CA ARG A 487 12.50 19.80 -11.04
C ARG A 487 12.22 20.04 -9.55
N ASP A 488 13.26 19.91 -8.74
CA ASP A 488 13.28 20.03 -7.28
C ASP A 488 12.52 18.94 -6.50
N ALA A 489 11.93 17.95 -7.17
CA ALA A 489 11.34 16.79 -6.51
C ALA A 489 12.41 15.77 -6.05
N SER A 490 11.97 14.78 -5.27
CA SER A 490 12.81 13.66 -4.84
C SER A 490 13.22 12.79 -6.04
N PRO A 491 14.49 12.37 -6.16
CA PRO A 491 14.92 11.36 -7.13
C PRO A 491 14.26 9.98 -6.96
N LEU A 492 13.63 9.74 -5.79
CA LEU A 492 12.89 8.51 -5.46
C LEU A 492 11.38 8.63 -5.69
N ALA A 493 10.89 9.79 -6.17
CA ALA A 493 9.48 9.94 -6.53
C ALA A 493 9.08 8.87 -7.58
N PRO A 494 7.94 8.18 -7.44
CA PRO A 494 7.49 7.17 -8.40
C PRO A 494 7.56 7.62 -9.86
N GLU A 495 7.18 8.87 -10.11
CA GLU A 495 7.10 9.47 -11.43
C GLU A 495 8.49 9.61 -12.11
N ALA A 496 9.57 9.55 -11.34
CA ALA A 496 10.95 9.61 -11.80
C ALA A 496 11.63 8.24 -11.96
N ASN A 497 10.94 7.13 -11.65
CA ASN A 497 11.58 5.81 -11.54
C ASN A 497 10.99 4.76 -12.49
N PHE A 498 10.65 5.17 -13.71
CA PHE A 498 10.28 4.25 -14.78
C PHE A 498 10.69 4.79 -16.17
N VAL A 499 10.96 3.88 -17.09
CA VAL A 499 11.40 4.15 -18.46
C VAL A 499 10.25 4.69 -19.31
N ARG A 500 10.49 5.80 -19.99
CA ARG A 500 9.50 6.45 -20.87
C ARG A 500 10.14 7.15 -22.04
N ASP A 501 9.34 7.33 -23.07
CA ASP A 501 9.73 8.07 -24.25
C ASP A 501 9.37 9.54 -23.99
N VAL A 502 10.31 10.47 -24.19
CA VAL A 502 10.17 11.89 -23.79
C VAL A 502 10.42 12.82 -24.98
N ASP A 503 10.16 14.11 -24.82
CA ASP A 503 10.36 15.09 -25.90
C ASP A 503 11.83 15.33 -26.19
N TYR A 504 12.63 15.48 -25.12
CA TYR A 504 14.08 15.59 -25.19
C TYR A 504 14.71 15.29 -23.82
N CYS A 505 16.03 15.08 -23.82
CA CYS A 505 16.88 15.08 -22.63
C CYS A 505 17.96 16.15 -22.79
N SER A 506 18.44 16.74 -21.69
CA SER A 506 19.42 17.81 -21.77
C SER A 506 20.80 17.35 -22.28
N GLY A 507 21.58 18.30 -22.79
CA GLY A 507 22.98 18.07 -23.18
C GLY A 507 23.93 17.76 -22.02
N VAL A 508 23.45 17.75 -20.77
CA VAL A 508 24.23 17.32 -19.59
C VAL A 508 24.72 15.88 -19.78
N PHE A 509 23.82 15.01 -20.26
CA PHE A 509 24.09 13.65 -20.66
C PHE A 509 23.09 13.23 -21.75
N LEU A 510 23.57 13.13 -22.99
CA LEU A 510 22.74 12.72 -24.13
C LEU A 510 23.50 11.72 -25.00
N LEU A 511 23.14 10.44 -24.87
CA LEU A 511 23.70 9.36 -25.68
C LEU A 511 22.87 9.16 -26.94
N CYS A 512 23.48 9.26 -28.11
CA CYS A 512 22.84 9.23 -29.41
C CYS A 512 23.44 8.15 -30.33
N ARG A 513 22.67 7.75 -31.35
CA ARG A 513 23.22 7.01 -32.51
C ARG A 513 24.05 7.94 -33.40
N THR A 514 25.32 7.63 -33.61
CA THR A 514 26.24 8.48 -34.36
C THR A 514 25.79 8.69 -35.81
N ASP A 515 25.37 7.62 -36.47
CA ASP A 515 24.89 7.65 -37.85
C ASP A 515 23.68 8.59 -38.00
N LEU A 516 22.73 8.54 -37.05
CA LEU A 516 21.58 9.42 -37.02
C LEU A 516 21.97 10.88 -36.82
N VAL A 517 22.83 11.18 -35.84
CA VAL A 517 23.30 12.55 -35.58
C VAL A 517 24.01 13.12 -36.82
N LYS A 518 24.87 12.34 -37.46
CA LYS A 518 25.56 12.75 -38.69
C LYS A 518 24.60 12.96 -39.86
N ARG A 519 23.64 12.06 -40.07
CA ARG A 519 22.58 12.23 -41.10
C ARG A 519 21.78 13.51 -40.91
N LEU A 520 21.52 13.89 -39.66
CA LEU A 520 20.78 15.09 -39.30
C LEU A 520 21.65 16.37 -39.29
N GLY A 521 22.96 16.25 -39.49
CA GLY A 521 23.89 17.40 -39.52
C GLY A 521 24.31 17.94 -38.15
N GLY A 522 24.19 17.16 -37.08
CA GLY A 522 24.55 17.60 -35.73
C GLY A 522 23.60 18.65 -35.14
N PHE A 523 24.14 19.55 -34.31
CA PHE A 523 23.37 20.66 -33.76
C PHE A 523 23.21 21.79 -34.79
N ASP A 524 22.02 22.39 -34.86
CA ASP A 524 21.74 23.46 -35.82
C ASP A 524 22.36 24.79 -35.37
N GLU A 525 23.26 25.32 -36.19
CA GLU A 525 23.97 26.57 -35.95
C GLU A 525 23.07 27.82 -35.79
N ALA A 526 21.79 27.74 -36.18
CA ALA A 526 20.82 28.79 -35.90
C ALA A 526 20.68 29.10 -34.38
N PHE A 527 20.97 28.13 -33.52
CA PHE A 527 20.89 28.23 -32.06
C PHE A 527 22.18 28.70 -31.37
N GLN A 528 23.23 29.07 -32.13
CA GLN A 528 24.48 29.57 -31.55
C GLN A 528 24.27 30.76 -30.62
N PRO A 529 25.04 30.89 -29.52
CA PRO A 529 26.11 29.97 -29.09
C PRO A 529 25.62 28.77 -28.24
N ALA A 530 24.39 28.79 -27.72
CA ALA A 530 23.80 27.78 -26.85
C ALA A 530 22.28 28.02 -26.62
N TYR A 531 21.65 27.05 -25.94
CA TYR A 531 20.23 26.87 -25.67
C TYR A 531 19.37 26.49 -26.88
N TYR A 532 18.56 25.43 -26.71
CA TYR A 532 17.66 24.78 -27.69
C TYR A 532 18.34 23.87 -28.72
N GLU A 533 19.67 23.76 -28.77
CA GLU A 533 20.38 22.87 -29.70
C GLU A 533 20.02 21.39 -29.53
N GLU A 534 19.95 20.93 -28.29
CA GLU A 534 19.57 19.56 -27.94
C GLU A 534 18.08 19.32 -28.11
N VAL A 535 17.25 20.35 -27.83
CA VAL A 535 15.80 20.33 -28.04
C VAL A 535 15.49 20.15 -29.52
N ASP A 536 16.13 20.96 -30.37
CA ASP A 536 16.03 20.90 -31.82
C ASP A 536 16.51 19.55 -32.38
N LEU A 537 17.65 19.04 -31.92
CA LEU A 537 18.17 17.75 -32.37
C LEU A 537 17.21 16.61 -32.01
N CYS A 538 16.71 16.57 -30.78
CA CYS A 538 15.76 15.54 -30.34
C CYS A 538 14.47 15.58 -31.15
N VAL A 539 13.92 16.77 -31.43
CA VAL A 539 12.72 16.89 -32.26
C VAL A 539 12.99 16.48 -33.71
N ARG A 540 14.14 16.81 -34.30
CA ARG A 540 14.52 16.30 -35.63
C ARG A 540 14.66 14.78 -35.66
N MET A 541 15.15 14.16 -34.59
CA MET A 541 15.17 12.70 -34.47
C MET A 541 13.75 12.12 -34.42
N ILE A 542 12.85 12.74 -33.66
CA ILE A 542 11.43 12.35 -33.59
C ILE A 542 10.75 12.49 -34.96
N GLU A 543 10.96 13.61 -35.66
CA GLU A 543 10.45 13.84 -37.02
C GLU A 543 11.03 12.84 -38.04
N ALA A 544 12.22 12.28 -37.77
CA ALA A 544 12.82 11.19 -38.54
C ALA A 544 12.33 9.77 -38.13
N GLY A 545 11.36 9.67 -37.21
CA GLY A 545 10.75 8.41 -36.77
C GLY A 545 11.48 7.69 -35.63
N PHE A 546 12.43 8.36 -34.95
CA PHE A 546 13.14 7.81 -33.81
C PHE A 546 12.53 8.22 -32.47
N ARG A 547 12.82 7.46 -31.43
CA ARG A 547 12.36 7.68 -30.06
C ARG A 547 13.48 8.26 -29.21
N ILE A 548 13.13 9.19 -28.33
CA ILE A 548 14.02 9.72 -27.30
C ILE A 548 13.59 9.11 -25.98
N VAL A 549 14.49 8.41 -25.29
CA VAL A 549 14.15 7.62 -24.12
C VAL A 549 14.81 8.22 -22.88
N TYR A 550 13.99 8.46 -21.86
CA TYR A 550 14.45 8.66 -20.50
C TYR A 550 14.58 7.31 -19.81
N ASP A 551 15.77 7.03 -19.26
CA ASP A 551 16.04 5.83 -18.48
C ASP A 551 16.50 6.20 -17.05
N PRO A 552 15.73 5.84 -16.00
CA PRO A 552 16.06 6.19 -14.62
C PRO A 552 17.31 5.49 -14.08
N ASP A 553 17.78 4.42 -14.74
CA ASP A 553 19.03 3.71 -14.39
C ASP A 553 20.28 4.53 -14.77
N VAL A 554 20.11 5.57 -15.60
CA VAL A 554 21.15 6.53 -15.93
C VAL A 554 21.11 7.67 -14.92
N LEU A 555 21.94 7.63 -13.87
CA LEU A 555 22.03 8.68 -12.85
C LEU A 555 23.21 9.61 -13.11
N VAL A 556 22.98 10.92 -13.09
CA VAL A 556 24.02 11.94 -13.27
C VAL A 556 23.87 13.03 -12.21
N HIS A 557 24.92 13.29 -11.43
CA HIS A 557 24.98 14.45 -10.55
C HIS A 557 25.57 15.64 -11.31
N HIS A 558 24.92 16.80 -11.25
CA HIS A 558 25.30 17.96 -12.03
C HIS A 558 25.40 19.22 -11.16
N LEU A 559 26.51 19.96 -11.31
CA LEU A 559 26.80 21.19 -10.58
C LEU A 559 26.02 22.41 -11.12
N GLU A 560 25.50 22.35 -12.34
CA GLU A 560 24.93 23.49 -13.08
C GLU A 560 25.88 24.72 -12.97
N PHE A 561 27.14 24.59 -13.38
CA PHE A 561 28.15 25.65 -13.28
C PHE A 561 27.98 26.69 -14.41
N GLY A 562 27.61 26.24 -15.61
CA GLY A 562 27.37 27.10 -16.77
C GLY A 562 26.03 27.83 -16.72
N SER A 563 26.06 29.15 -16.57
CA SER A 563 25.03 30.10 -17.06
C SER A 563 23.56 29.92 -16.60
N ALA A 564 23.29 29.12 -15.56
CA ALA A 564 21.99 28.99 -14.91
C ALA A 564 21.83 29.88 -13.66
N ALA A 565 22.71 30.87 -13.48
CA ALA A 565 22.23 32.10 -12.85
C ALA A 565 21.23 32.71 -13.84
N ASN A 566 20.01 33.05 -13.39
CA ASN A 566 18.97 33.78 -14.13
C ASN A 566 19.47 35.17 -14.58
N THR A 567 20.53 35.20 -15.39
CA THR A 567 21.10 36.41 -15.96
C THR A 567 20.27 36.77 -17.18
N GLU A 568 20.11 38.06 -17.40
CA GLU A 568 19.36 38.58 -18.55
C GLU A 568 19.93 38.05 -19.88
N ALA A 569 21.24 37.79 -19.95
CA ALA A 569 21.91 37.24 -21.12
C ALA A 569 21.45 35.81 -21.45
N SER A 570 21.43 34.89 -20.48
CA SER A 570 20.92 33.52 -20.67
C SER A 570 19.43 33.54 -21.05
N MET A 571 18.62 34.37 -20.37
CA MET A 571 17.20 34.52 -20.69
C MET A 571 16.96 35.11 -22.08
N ALA A 572 17.82 36.02 -22.56
CA ALA A 572 17.76 36.55 -23.91
C ALA A 572 18.08 35.48 -24.98
N LEU A 573 19.09 34.63 -24.72
CA LEU A 573 19.41 33.50 -25.60
C LEU A 573 18.27 32.49 -25.65
N MET A 574 17.72 32.08 -24.50
CA MET A 574 16.54 31.19 -24.46
C MET A 574 15.34 31.76 -25.20
N ARG A 575 15.04 33.07 -25.06
CA ARG A 575 13.97 33.75 -25.83
C ARG A 575 14.24 33.77 -27.33
N ARG A 576 15.50 33.93 -27.74
CA ARG A 576 15.88 33.85 -29.16
C ARG A 576 15.75 32.41 -29.69
N GLY A 577 16.32 31.43 -28.98
CA GLY A 577 16.22 30.01 -29.31
C GLY A 577 14.78 29.56 -29.46
N ARG A 578 13.92 29.89 -28.47
CA ARG A 578 12.48 29.62 -28.54
C ARG A 578 11.82 30.19 -29.80
N ARG A 579 12.13 31.42 -30.22
CA ARG A 579 11.56 32.01 -31.46
C ARG A 579 12.01 31.24 -32.72
N ILE A 580 13.26 30.80 -32.76
CA ILE A 580 13.80 30.01 -33.88
C ILE A 580 13.11 28.64 -33.90
N PHE A 581 13.10 27.95 -32.76
CA PHE A 581 12.49 26.64 -32.57
C PHE A 581 11.00 26.64 -32.97
N LYS A 582 10.23 27.64 -32.53
CA LYS A 582 8.81 27.79 -32.92
C LYS A 582 8.59 27.88 -34.42
N ARG A 583 9.46 28.59 -35.15
CA ARG A 583 9.34 28.71 -36.61
C ARG A 583 9.70 27.41 -37.31
N LYS A 584 10.72 26.71 -36.81
CA LYS A 584 11.24 25.48 -37.41
C LYS A 584 10.31 24.29 -37.19
N HIS A 585 9.82 24.11 -35.96
CA HIS A 585 9.04 22.94 -35.53
C HIS A 585 7.55 23.26 -35.32
N ALA A 586 6.99 24.18 -36.12
CA ALA A 586 5.60 24.60 -35.99
C ALA A 586 4.59 23.45 -36.13
N ALA A 587 4.91 22.41 -36.91
CA ALA A 587 4.05 21.23 -37.05
C ALA A 587 4.08 20.36 -35.78
N PHE A 588 5.27 20.07 -35.24
CA PHE A 588 5.45 19.34 -33.99
C PHE A 588 4.79 20.05 -32.81
N LEU A 589 4.92 21.38 -32.71
CA LEU A 589 4.32 22.15 -31.62
C LEU A 589 2.79 22.11 -31.61
N LYS A 590 2.13 21.86 -32.75
CA LYS A 590 0.67 21.68 -32.80
C LYS A 590 0.21 20.39 -32.12
N THR A 591 1.10 19.43 -31.89
CA THR A 591 0.78 18.17 -31.20
C THR A 591 1.05 18.23 -29.71
N LYS A 592 1.49 19.38 -29.18
CA LYS A 592 1.87 19.56 -27.79
C LYS A 592 0.74 20.15 -26.96
N PHE A 593 0.80 19.89 -25.66
CA PHE A 593 -0.10 20.47 -24.68
C PHE A 593 0.28 21.92 -24.37
N ASP A 594 -0.71 22.71 -23.95
CA ASP A 594 -0.46 24.03 -23.38
C ASP A 594 0.25 23.91 -22.02
N CYS A 595 1.09 24.89 -21.69
CA CYS A 595 1.81 24.95 -20.43
C CYS A 595 0.84 25.21 -19.26
N ALA A 596 0.34 24.13 -18.67
CA ALA A 596 -0.56 24.14 -17.52
C ALA A 596 -0.23 22.97 -16.58
N VAL A 597 -0.49 23.15 -15.28
CA VAL A 597 -0.20 22.14 -14.24
C VAL A 597 -0.93 20.82 -14.56
N ASP A 598 -2.20 20.90 -14.95
CA ASP A 598 -3.05 19.74 -15.28
C ASP A 598 -2.55 18.94 -16.49
N ASN A 599 -1.71 19.56 -17.34
CA ASN A 599 -1.16 18.90 -18.52
C ASN A 599 0.18 18.21 -18.25
N ILE A 600 0.82 18.43 -17.11
CA ILE A 600 2.17 17.90 -16.81
C ILE A 600 2.20 16.38 -16.93
N ILE A 601 1.23 15.68 -16.33
CA ILE A 601 1.20 14.20 -16.33
C ILE A 601 0.96 13.64 -17.75
N LYS A 602 0.23 14.36 -18.60
CA LYS A 602 0.01 13.96 -20.00
C LYS A 602 1.20 14.29 -20.89
N ALA A 603 1.87 15.40 -20.62
CA ALA A 603 2.98 15.90 -21.43
C ALA A 603 4.35 15.27 -21.09
N ARG A 604 4.48 14.61 -19.93
CA ARG A 604 5.73 13.97 -19.47
C ARG A 604 6.26 12.85 -20.36
N ALA A 605 5.42 12.32 -21.25
CA ALA A 605 5.78 11.23 -22.14
C ALA A 605 5.23 11.48 -23.55
N LEU A 606 6.04 11.19 -24.57
CA LEU A 606 5.69 11.26 -25.99
C LEU A 606 4.96 9.97 -26.41
N ASP A 607 3.89 9.63 -25.69
CA ASP A 607 3.25 8.31 -25.74
C ASP A 607 2.11 8.23 -26.78
N GLY A 608 2.38 8.63 -28.03
CA GLY A 608 1.36 8.66 -29.10
C GLY A 608 0.70 7.32 -29.48
N ALA A 609 0.99 6.19 -28.79
CA ALA A 609 0.49 4.85 -29.17
C ALA A 609 0.05 3.92 -28.01
N GLY A 610 0.34 4.22 -26.74
CA GLY A 610 0.10 3.30 -25.62
C GLY A 610 -1.13 3.67 -24.78
N ARG A 611 -1.97 2.67 -24.44
CA ARG A 611 -3.08 2.85 -23.49
C ARG A 611 -2.57 2.80 -22.05
N ARG A 612 -3.26 3.45 -21.11
CA ARG A 612 -2.84 3.61 -19.71
C ARG A 612 -3.82 2.91 -18.77
N ILE A 613 -3.30 2.18 -17.80
CA ILE A 613 -4.10 1.43 -16.83
C ILE A 613 -3.60 1.66 -15.40
N LEU A 614 -4.55 1.91 -14.50
CA LEU A 614 -4.29 1.91 -13.07
C LEU A 614 -4.54 0.51 -12.53
N TYR A 615 -3.53 -0.13 -11.96
CA TYR A 615 -3.63 -1.45 -11.33
C TYR A 615 -3.67 -1.28 -9.81
N LEU A 616 -4.77 -1.66 -9.18
CA LEU A 616 -4.97 -1.60 -7.73
C LEU A 616 -4.70 -2.99 -7.13
N GLU A 617 -3.91 -3.02 -6.07
CA GLU A 617 -3.60 -4.24 -5.31
C GLU A 617 -3.40 -3.89 -3.83
N ASP A 618 -3.54 -4.87 -2.92
CA ASP A 618 -3.34 -4.63 -1.48
C ASP A 618 -1.97 -4.04 -1.16
N THR A 619 -0.95 -4.48 -1.88
CA THR A 619 0.41 -3.93 -1.83
C THR A 619 1.05 -4.07 -3.22
N VAL A 620 2.30 -3.61 -3.40
CA VAL A 620 2.99 -3.81 -4.67
C VAL A 620 3.21 -5.32 -4.88
N PRO A 621 2.71 -5.92 -5.99
CA PRO A 621 2.75 -7.36 -6.18
C PRO A 621 4.16 -7.80 -6.55
N VAL A 622 4.97 -8.15 -5.55
CA VAL A 622 6.27 -8.78 -5.74
C VAL A 622 6.14 -10.30 -5.67
N ARG A 623 6.86 -11.03 -6.53
CA ARG A 623 6.72 -12.48 -6.69
C ARG A 623 7.04 -13.31 -5.44
N ARG A 624 7.79 -12.75 -4.48
CA ARG A 624 8.15 -13.45 -3.23
C ARG A 624 7.04 -13.50 -2.17
N LEU A 625 5.93 -12.78 -2.35
CA LEU A 625 4.87 -12.66 -1.34
C LEU A 625 3.86 -13.82 -1.31
N GLY A 626 3.97 -14.78 -2.22
CA GLY A 626 3.04 -15.91 -2.34
C GLY A 626 2.22 -15.90 -3.63
N SER A 627 1.45 -16.97 -3.84
CA SER A 627 0.85 -17.29 -5.15
C SER A 627 -0.07 -16.22 -5.73
N GLY A 628 -0.92 -15.59 -4.91
CA GLY A 628 -1.81 -14.51 -5.37
C GLY A 628 -1.02 -13.31 -5.91
N PHE A 629 0.07 -12.92 -5.23
CA PHE A 629 0.93 -11.82 -5.66
C PHE A 629 1.83 -12.18 -6.84
N VAL A 630 2.23 -13.45 -6.99
CA VAL A 630 2.89 -13.94 -8.21
C VAL A 630 1.98 -13.76 -9.42
N ARG A 631 0.71 -14.18 -9.32
CA ARG A 631 -0.27 -14.05 -10.41
C ARG A 631 -0.57 -12.58 -10.73
N ALA A 632 -0.72 -11.73 -9.72
CA ALA A 632 -0.88 -10.28 -9.90
C ALA A 632 0.34 -9.64 -10.58
N ASN A 633 1.56 -10.04 -10.21
CA ASN A 633 2.80 -9.62 -10.87
C ASN A 633 2.82 -10.06 -12.35
N ASP A 634 2.42 -11.31 -12.62
CA ASP A 634 2.30 -11.84 -13.99
C ASP A 634 1.25 -11.08 -14.80
N ALA A 635 0.12 -10.70 -14.20
CA ALA A 635 -0.88 -9.84 -14.84
C ALA A 635 -0.29 -8.47 -15.21
N VAL A 636 0.40 -7.79 -14.27
CA VAL A 636 1.07 -6.51 -14.54
C VAL A 636 2.08 -6.63 -15.68
N ARG A 637 2.89 -7.71 -15.68
CA ARG A 637 3.86 -7.99 -16.75
C ARG A 637 3.20 -8.23 -18.10
N ALA A 638 2.13 -9.02 -18.14
CA ALA A 638 1.38 -9.31 -19.35
C ALA A 638 0.69 -8.06 -19.92
N ILE A 639 0.12 -7.21 -19.06
CA ILE A 639 -0.47 -5.94 -19.47
C ILE A 639 0.61 -4.99 -20.03
N ALA A 640 1.78 -4.91 -19.39
CA ALA A 640 2.90 -4.14 -19.92
C ALA A 640 3.41 -4.69 -21.27
N ALA A 641 3.49 -6.01 -21.42
CA ALA A 641 3.88 -6.68 -22.67
C ALA A 641 2.86 -6.45 -23.81
N ALA A 642 1.58 -6.28 -23.47
CA ALA A 642 0.53 -5.85 -24.39
C ALA A 642 0.64 -4.38 -24.85
N GLY A 643 1.69 -3.66 -24.43
CA GLY A 643 1.95 -2.27 -24.81
C GLY A 643 1.21 -1.22 -23.98
N TRP A 644 0.58 -1.63 -22.88
CA TRP A 644 -0.04 -0.69 -21.95
C TRP A 644 0.98 -0.11 -20.97
N ARG A 645 0.74 1.13 -20.56
CA ARG A 645 1.43 1.80 -19.45
C ARG A 645 0.70 1.48 -18.16
N VAL A 646 1.38 0.77 -17.25
CA VAL A 646 0.80 0.34 -15.98
C VAL A 646 1.30 1.25 -14.87
N SER A 647 0.36 1.82 -14.11
CA SER A 647 0.62 2.44 -12.81
C SER A 647 0.10 1.50 -11.73
N VAL A 648 0.97 1.02 -10.84
CA VAL A 648 0.58 0.14 -9.73
C VAL A 648 0.38 0.98 -8.47
N LEU A 649 -0.83 0.93 -7.89
CA LEU A 649 -1.17 1.59 -6.63
C LEU A 649 -1.38 0.54 -5.53
N PRO A 650 -0.55 0.55 -4.47
CA PRO A 650 -0.76 -0.31 -3.31
C PRO A 650 -1.79 0.32 -2.35
N ILE A 651 -2.98 -0.28 -2.23
CA ILE A 651 -4.07 0.21 -1.39
C ILE A 651 -3.64 0.36 0.07
N ASN A 652 -2.91 -0.62 0.61
CA ASN A 652 -2.43 -0.64 1.99
C ASN A 652 -0.94 -0.22 2.11
N GLY A 653 -0.38 0.43 1.08
CA GLY A 653 1.02 0.84 1.01
C GLY A 653 1.98 -0.28 0.64
N ALA A 654 3.24 0.09 0.34
CA ALA A 654 4.28 -0.87 0.00
C ALA A 654 4.79 -1.59 1.26
N ARG A 655 4.78 -2.94 1.24
CA ARG A 655 5.26 -3.77 2.35
C ARG A 655 6.77 -4.05 2.31
N HIS A 656 7.46 -3.63 1.25
CA HIS A 656 8.86 -3.97 1.00
C HIS A 656 9.71 -2.72 0.70
N ASP A 657 11.01 -2.87 0.87
CA ASP A 657 12.00 -1.85 0.55
C ASP A 657 12.05 -1.55 -0.96
N ILE A 658 12.52 -0.35 -1.30
CA ILE A 658 12.60 0.15 -2.67
C ILE A 658 13.39 -0.79 -3.61
N MET A 659 14.45 -1.45 -3.13
CA MET A 659 15.26 -2.35 -3.97
C MET A 659 14.45 -3.57 -4.38
N SER A 660 13.70 -4.13 -3.41
CA SER A 660 12.79 -5.23 -3.64
C SER A 660 11.69 -4.91 -4.65
N LEU A 661 11.16 -3.68 -4.66
CA LEU A 661 10.06 -3.29 -5.53
C LEU A 661 10.49 -3.11 -6.99
N PHE A 662 11.54 -2.31 -7.23
CA PHE A 662 11.99 -2.02 -8.60
C PHE A 662 12.72 -3.20 -9.26
N GLY A 663 13.30 -4.12 -8.48
CA GLY A 663 13.96 -5.31 -9.02
C GLY A 663 13.00 -6.36 -9.59
N ASP A 664 11.71 -6.31 -9.27
CA ASP A 664 10.75 -7.40 -9.56
C ASP A 664 9.62 -7.01 -10.53
N LEU A 665 9.52 -5.75 -10.94
CA LEU A 665 8.54 -5.28 -11.93
C LEU A 665 9.24 -4.79 -13.21
N PRO A 666 8.58 -4.78 -14.38
CA PRO A 666 9.16 -4.24 -15.59
C PRO A 666 9.55 -2.77 -15.45
N ASP A 667 10.66 -2.37 -16.07
CA ASP A 667 11.24 -1.02 -16.02
C ASP A 667 10.31 0.11 -16.52
N ARG A 668 9.28 -0.21 -17.31
CA ARG A 668 8.27 0.72 -17.82
C ARG A 668 7.05 0.88 -16.91
N VAL A 669 6.96 0.13 -15.81
CA VAL A 669 5.85 0.21 -14.84
C VAL A 669 6.11 1.32 -13.83
N GLU A 670 5.12 2.20 -13.65
CA GLU A 670 5.16 3.23 -12.61
C GLU A 670 4.69 2.63 -11.29
N VAL A 671 5.60 2.45 -10.33
CA VAL A 671 5.29 1.89 -9.01
C VAL A 671 5.05 3.02 -8.01
N LEU A 672 3.79 3.25 -7.65
CA LEU A 672 3.38 4.31 -6.72
C LEU A 672 3.63 3.89 -5.25
N HIS A 673 4.88 3.53 -4.94
CA HIS A 673 5.29 2.91 -3.67
C HIS A 673 5.10 3.82 -2.44
N ASP A 674 5.10 5.12 -2.63
CA ASP A 674 4.90 6.16 -1.61
C ASP A 674 3.45 6.69 -1.58
N ARG A 675 2.50 5.92 -2.16
CA ARG A 675 1.07 6.22 -2.20
C ARG A 675 0.27 5.09 -1.56
N THR A 676 -0.93 5.42 -1.11
CA THR A 676 -1.88 4.48 -0.51
C THR A 676 -3.30 4.84 -0.92
N ILE A 677 -4.31 4.13 -0.39
CA ILE A 677 -5.71 4.53 -0.57
C ILE A 677 -5.98 5.98 -0.14
N LEU A 678 -5.25 6.50 0.86
CA LEU A 678 -5.43 7.86 1.38
C LEU A 678 -4.98 8.94 0.38
N SER A 679 -4.02 8.63 -0.48
CA SER A 679 -3.55 9.57 -1.52
C SER A 679 -4.29 9.38 -2.85
N LEU A 680 -5.15 8.37 -2.97
CA LEU A 680 -5.93 8.11 -4.19
C LEU A 680 -6.81 9.31 -4.60
N PRO A 681 -7.53 10.02 -3.72
CA PRO A 681 -8.31 11.20 -4.13
C PRO A 681 -7.46 12.28 -4.82
N HIS A 682 -6.28 12.56 -4.25
CA HIS A 682 -5.35 13.55 -4.82
C HIS A 682 -4.76 13.06 -6.15
N LEU A 683 -4.35 11.79 -6.23
CA LEU A 683 -3.90 11.17 -7.47
C LEU A 683 -4.95 11.28 -8.58
N LEU A 684 -6.23 11.01 -8.27
CA LEU A 684 -7.31 11.11 -9.25
C LEU A 684 -7.64 12.54 -9.63
N ALA A 685 -7.50 13.50 -8.72
CA ALA A 685 -7.62 14.92 -9.07
C ALA A 685 -6.56 15.33 -10.11
N GLU A 686 -5.33 14.83 -9.97
CA GLU A 686 -4.24 15.07 -10.94
C GLU A 686 -4.39 14.25 -12.23
N ARG A 687 -5.11 13.13 -12.19
CA ARG A 687 -5.12 12.09 -13.24
C ARG A 687 -6.53 11.69 -13.71
N GLY A 688 -7.53 12.55 -13.54
CA GLY A 688 -8.95 12.20 -13.68
C GLY A 688 -9.38 11.67 -15.06
N ASP A 689 -8.70 12.07 -16.13
CA ASP A 689 -8.89 11.59 -17.50
C ASP A 689 -7.61 10.95 -18.08
N PHE A 690 -6.69 10.56 -17.21
CA PHE A 690 -5.41 9.97 -17.60
C PHE A 690 -5.51 8.47 -17.86
N PHE A 691 -6.39 7.74 -17.20
CA PHE A 691 -6.47 6.28 -17.35
C PHE A 691 -7.51 5.88 -18.40
N ASP A 692 -7.14 4.92 -19.24
CA ASP A 692 -8.01 4.33 -20.26
C ASP A 692 -8.76 3.09 -19.73
N ALA A 693 -8.28 2.50 -18.63
CA ALA A 693 -8.93 1.44 -17.87
C ALA A 693 -8.43 1.41 -16.41
N ILE A 694 -9.18 0.75 -15.52
CA ILE A 694 -8.74 0.46 -14.14
C ILE A 694 -8.84 -1.04 -13.92
N TRP A 695 -7.76 -1.65 -13.44
CA TRP A 695 -7.71 -3.05 -13.02
C TRP A 695 -7.72 -3.11 -11.50
N VAL A 696 -8.74 -3.72 -10.93
CA VAL A 696 -8.91 -3.85 -9.48
C VAL A 696 -8.69 -5.31 -9.10
N SER A 697 -7.62 -5.57 -8.36
CA SER A 697 -7.34 -6.89 -7.79
C SER A 697 -8.03 -7.04 -6.44
N ARG A 698 -8.75 -8.15 -6.27
CA ARG A 698 -9.59 -8.55 -5.13
C ARG A 698 -10.86 -7.73 -4.95
N THR A 699 -11.92 -8.41 -4.51
CA THR A 699 -13.27 -7.87 -4.35
C THR A 699 -13.35 -6.75 -3.31
N HIS A 700 -12.69 -6.91 -2.16
CA HIS A 700 -12.69 -5.88 -1.10
C HIS A 700 -12.04 -4.57 -1.53
N ASN A 701 -11.08 -4.59 -2.46
CA ASN A 701 -10.45 -3.36 -2.96
C ASN A 701 -11.40 -2.55 -3.84
N LEU A 702 -12.28 -3.22 -4.60
CA LEU A 702 -13.35 -2.53 -5.34
C LEU A 702 -14.28 -1.80 -4.39
N ASP A 703 -14.73 -2.47 -3.32
CA ASP A 703 -15.63 -1.87 -2.33
C ASP A 703 -15.01 -0.67 -1.61
N ARG A 704 -13.73 -0.77 -1.23
CA ARG A 704 -13.01 0.30 -0.52
C ARG A 704 -12.73 1.53 -1.38
N THR A 705 -12.62 1.37 -2.70
CA THR A 705 -12.17 2.45 -3.61
C THR A 705 -13.30 3.07 -4.42
N LEU A 706 -14.46 2.42 -4.52
CA LEU A 706 -15.55 2.87 -5.39
C LEU A 706 -16.10 4.27 -5.03
N SER A 707 -16.26 4.59 -3.74
CA SER A 707 -16.70 5.92 -3.32
C SER A 707 -15.70 7.00 -3.75
N ILE A 708 -14.41 6.73 -3.57
CA ILE A 708 -13.31 7.63 -3.97
C ILE A 708 -13.33 7.88 -5.48
N PHE A 709 -13.52 6.83 -6.28
CA PHE A 709 -13.66 6.98 -7.74
C PHE A 709 -14.88 7.81 -8.12
N THR A 710 -16.01 7.57 -7.46
CA THR A 710 -17.26 8.30 -7.71
C THR A 710 -17.12 9.78 -7.37
N GLU A 711 -16.54 10.10 -6.22
CA GLU A 711 -16.26 11.47 -5.77
C GLU A 711 -15.28 12.20 -6.69
N ALA A 712 -14.29 11.49 -7.23
CA ALA A 712 -13.36 12.02 -8.22
C ALA A 712 -13.96 12.16 -9.64
N GLY A 713 -15.23 11.79 -9.84
CA GLY A 713 -15.89 11.87 -11.15
C GLY A 713 -15.44 10.81 -12.16
N ILE A 714 -14.83 9.72 -11.69
CA ILE A 714 -14.49 8.55 -12.51
C ILE A 714 -15.75 7.71 -12.71
N ASP A 715 -16.29 7.76 -13.92
CA ASP A 715 -17.46 6.97 -14.32
C ASP A 715 -17.01 5.63 -14.94
N PRO A 716 -17.35 4.46 -14.35
CA PRO A 716 -17.05 3.14 -14.90
C PRO A 716 -17.60 2.90 -16.32
N ARG A 717 -18.61 3.69 -16.75
CA ARG A 717 -19.16 3.65 -18.11
C ARG A 717 -18.23 4.32 -19.14
N ARG A 718 -17.37 5.23 -18.69
CA ARG A 718 -16.39 5.94 -19.51
C ARG A 718 -15.00 5.32 -19.39
N ILE A 719 -14.57 5.03 -18.17
CA ILE A 719 -13.30 4.37 -17.86
C ILE A 719 -13.63 2.96 -17.36
N PRO A 720 -13.45 1.91 -18.18
CA PRO A 720 -13.87 0.56 -17.84
C PRO A 720 -13.06 -0.03 -16.68
N PHE A 721 -13.75 -0.71 -15.77
CA PHE A 721 -13.12 -1.43 -14.66
C PHE A 721 -13.02 -2.92 -15.02
N VAL A 722 -11.87 -3.52 -14.74
CA VAL A 722 -11.67 -4.97 -14.73
C VAL A 722 -11.52 -5.41 -13.28
N LEU A 723 -12.37 -6.33 -12.83
CA LEU A 723 -12.25 -6.94 -11.51
C LEU A 723 -11.52 -8.27 -11.65
N ASP A 724 -10.47 -8.46 -10.88
CA ASP A 724 -9.81 -9.75 -10.73
C ASP A 724 -10.08 -10.27 -9.32
N THR A 725 -10.86 -11.34 -9.21
CA THR A 725 -11.32 -11.83 -7.90
C THR A 725 -10.17 -12.41 -7.08
N GLU A 726 -9.20 -13.06 -7.74
CA GLU A 726 -8.10 -13.85 -7.16
C GLU A 726 -8.56 -15.07 -6.34
N ALA A 727 -9.51 -14.89 -5.44
CA ALA A 727 -10.24 -15.92 -4.73
C ALA A 727 -11.66 -15.42 -4.42
N ILE A 728 -12.61 -16.33 -4.27
CA ILE A 728 -13.98 -16.02 -3.81
C ILE A 728 -14.09 -16.37 -2.33
N GLU A 729 -14.18 -15.37 -1.47
CA GLU A 729 -14.20 -15.56 -0.01
C GLU A 729 -15.47 -16.30 0.44
N ALA A 730 -16.63 -15.94 -0.10
CA ALA A 730 -17.90 -16.60 0.20
C ALA A 730 -17.86 -18.11 -0.10
N ALA A 731 -17.16 -18.52 -1.16
CA ALA A 731 -17.00 -19.93 -1.51
C ALA A 731 -16.09 -20.66 -0.51
N ARG A 732 -15.04 -20.01 -0.01
CA ARG A 732 -14.17 -20.55 1.04
C ARG A 732 -14.95 -20.73 2.35
N ASP A 733 -15.71 -19.72 2.73
CA ASP A 733 -16.43 -19.69 4.00
C ASP A 733 -17.58 -20.72 4.01
N ALA A 734 -18.27 -20.91 2.88
CA ALA A 734 -19.21 -22.01 2.71
C ALA A 734 -18.56 -23.39 2.85
N ALA A 735 -17.37 -23.58 2.27
CA ALA A 735 -16.64 -24.84 2.39
C ALA A 735 -16.17 -25.10 3.83
N ALA A 736 -15.74 -24.07 4.55
CA ALA A 736 -15.38 -24.17 5.96
C ALA A 736 -16.61 -24.46 6.83
N ALA A 737 -17.73 -23.76 6.60
CA ALA A 737 -18.98 -23.96 7.32
C ALA A 737 -19.55 -25.37 7.13
N ALA A 738 -19.39 -25.98 5.96
CA ALA A 738 -19.80 -27.36 5.71
C ALA A 738 -19.04 -28.42 6.54
N LEU A 739 -17.90 -28.06 7.14
CA LEU A 739 -17.11 -28.92 8.01
C LEU A 739 -17.42 -28.71 9.50
N ASP A 740 -18.15 -27.64 9.83
CA ASP A 740 -18.48 -27.25 11.20
C ASP A 740 -20.00 -27.45 11.45
N PRO A 741 -20.39 -28.44 12.27
CA PRO A 741 -21.80 -28.70 12.58
C PRO A 741 -22.55 -27.48 13.15
N ASP A 742 -21.83 -26.57 13.82
CA ASP A 742 -22.41 -25.37 14.44
C ASP A 742 -22.61 -24.22 13.44
N ARG A 743 -22.17 -24.38 12.18
CA ARG A 743 -22.30 -23.37 11.10
C ARG A 743 -23.09 -23.89 9.88
N ALA A 744 -23.91 -24.92 10.06
CA ALA A 744 -24.65 -25.57 8.97
C ALA A 744 -25.67 -24.67 8.23
N ASP A 745 -26.00 -23.51 8.81
CA ASP A 745 -26.94 -22.51 8.30
C ASP A 745 -26.28 -21.38 7.48
N PHE A 746 -25.03 -21.54 7.04
CA PHE A 746 -24.33 -20.55 6.22
C PHE A 746 -25.08 -20.26 4.89
N ASP A 747 -25.48 -19.00 4.72
CA ASP A 747 -26.14 -18.52 3.50
C ASP A 747 -25.10 -18.05 2.47
N LEU A 748 -24.75 -18.95 1.55
CA LEU A 748 -23.83 -18.67 0.46
C LEU A 748 -24.36 -17.58 -0.49
N ASP A 749 -25.66 -17.52 -0.75
CA ASP A 749 -26.23 -16.53 -1.67
C ASP A 749 -26.14 -15.13 -1.08
N ALA A 750 -26.41 -14.97 0.22
CA ALA A 750 -26.22 -13.72 0.94
C ALA A 750 -24.74 -13.30 0.99
N ALA A 751 -23.82 -14.24 1.22
CA ALA A 751 -22.38 -13.97 1.23
C ALA A 751 -21.87 -13.52 -0.15
N LEU A 752 -22.27 -14.20 -1.24
CA LEU A 752 -21.95 -13.80 -2.61
C LEU A 752 -22.56 -12.45 -2.97
N ALA A 753 -23.79 -12.18 -2.52
CA ALA A 753 -24.43 -10.89 -2.71
C ALA A 753 -23.69 -9.75 -2.01
N HIS A 754 -23.15 -10.01 -0.82
CA HIS A 754 -22.29 -9.07 -0.12
C HIS A 754 -20.97 -8.85 -0.86
N GLU A 755 -20.25 -9.92 -1.20
CA GLU A 755 -18.92 -9.87 -1.83
C GLU A 755 -18.94 -9.22 -3.21
N PHE A 756 -19.95 -9.49 -4.03
CA PHE A 756 -20.04 -9.01 -5.42
C PHE A 756 -21.01 -7.84 -5.63
N ARG A 757 -21.45 -7.17 -4.55
CA ARG A 757 -22.42 -6.05 -4.60
C ARG A 757 -22.09 -4.98 -5.64
N ASN A 758 -20.79 -4.71 -5.83
CA ASN A 758 -20.29 -3.71 -6.77
C ASN A 758 -19.70 -4.29 -8.08
N ALA A 759 -19.55 -5.61 -8.19
CA ALA A 759 -18.90 -6.24 -9.34
C ALA A 759 -19.65 -6.01 -10.66
N ARG A 760 -20.96 -5.75 -10.62
CA ARG A 760 -21.78 -5.41 -11.79
C ARG A 760 -21.40 -4.09 -12.46
N LEU A 761 -20.66 -3.22 -11.75
CA LEU A 761 -20.10 -1.98 -12.31
C LEU A 761 -18.86 -2.26 -13.17
N CYS A 762 -18.21 -3.40 -12.95
CA CYS A 762 -17.04 -3.79 -13.71
C CYS A 762 -17.44 -4.29 -15.09
N ARG A 763 -16.64 -3.92 -16.07
CA ARG A 763 -16.88 -4.26 -17.47
C ARG A 763 -16.48 -5.69 -17.79
N HIS A 764 -15.53 -6.22 -17.05
CA HIS A 764 -15.08 -7.59 -17.15
C HIS A 764 -14.72 -8.08 -15.74
N VAL A 765 -15.03 -9.32 -15.44
CA VAL A 765 -14.60 -9.99 -14.21
C VAL A 765 -13.71 -11.16 -14.58
N THR A 766 -12.64 -11.37 -13.84
CA THR A 766 -11.74 -12.51 -14.03
C THR A 766 -11.70 -13.32 -12.76
N ALA A 767 -11.69 -14.64 -12.93
CA ALA A 767 -11.59 -15.61 -11.85
C ALA A 767 -10.51 -16.63 -12.17
N VAL A 768 -10.01 -17.35 -11.17
CA VAL A 768 -8.77 -18.12 -11.36
C VAL A 768 -8.96 -19.47 -12.05
N ASN A 769 -10.18 -20.00 -12.05
CA ASN A 769 -10.50 -21.31 -12.63
C ASN A 769 -11.94 -21.34 -13.17
N GLN A 770 -12.29 -22.41 -13.89
CA GLN A 770 -13.60 -22.54 -14.53
C GLN A 770 -14.75 -22.67 -13.52
N ALA A 771 -14.53 -23.31 -12.37
CA ALA A 771 -15.56 -23.48 -11.36
C ALA A 771 -16.00 -22.13 -10.76
N GLU A 772 -15.06 -21.23 -10.49
CA GLU A 772 -15.37 -19.86 -10.06
C GLU A 772 -16.06 -19.06 -11.16
N VAL A 773 -15.66 -19.21 -12.43
CA VAL A 773 -16.37 -18.58 -13.56
C VAL A 773 -17.83 -19.02 -13.64
N ASP A 774 -18.09 -20.31 -13.47
CA ASP A 774 -19.45 -20.87 -13.51
C ASP A 774 -20.29 -20.36 -12.33
N LEU A 775 -19.69 -20.26 -11.13
CA LEU A 775 -20.31 -19.65 -9.95
C LEU A 775 -20.70 -18.18 -10.19
N LEU A 776 -19.76 -17.37 -10.71
CA LEU A 776 -19.99 -15.96 -10.99
C LEU A 776 -21.04 -15.73 -12.08
N ARG A 777 -21.06 -16.59 -13.12
CA ARG A 777 -22.10 -16.56 -14.16
C ARG A 777 -23.47 -16.96 -13.61
N GLY A 778 -23.52 -17.97 -12.74
CA GLY A 778 -24.74 -18.36 -12.01
C GLY A 778 -25.30 -17.23 -11.16
N PHE A 779 -24.41 -16.44 -10.54
CA PHE A 779 -24.76 -15.22 -9.80
C PHE A 779 -25.19 -14.03 -10.70
N GLY A 780 -25.02 -14.16 -12.02
CA GLY A 780 -25.46 -13.18 -13.02
C GLY A 780 -24.40 -12.14 -13.40
N LEU A 781 -23.11 -12.42 -13.20
CA LEU A 781 -22.01 -11.61 -13.73
C LEU A 781 -21.63 -12.10 -15.14
N ASP A 782 -21.55 -11.18 -16.11
CA ASP A 782 -21.05 -11.42 -17.46
C ASP A 782 -20.52 -10.10 -18.07
N PRO A 783 -19.30 -10.04 -18.64
CA PRO A 783 -18.44 -11.14 -19.03
C PRO A 783 -17.50 -11.59 -17.91
N VAL A 784 -17.32 -12.91 -17.81
CA VAL A 784 -16.37 -13.54 -16.89
C VAL A 784 -15.44 -14.47 -17.66
N SER A 785 -14.13 -14.34 -17.43
CA SER A 785 -13.09 -15.19 -18.04
C SER A 785 -12.19 -15.83 -16.99
N VAL A 786 -11.63 -16.99 -17.32
CA VAL A 786 -10.58 -17.62 -16.52
C VAL A 786 -9.26 -16.89 -16.77
N LEU A 787 -8.67 -16.32 -15.73
CA LEU A 787 -7.30 -15.83 -15.71
C LEU A 787 -6.49 -16.69 -14.73
N GLY A 788 -5.91 -17.77 -15.26
CA GLY A 788 -5.16 -18.77 -14.51
C GLY A 788 -3.82 -18.25 -13.96
N THR A 789 -2.82 -19.13 -13.77
CA THR A 789 -1.50 -18.74 -13.25
C THR A 789 -0.39 -19.23 -14.16
N ILE A 790 0.68 -18.44 -14.32
CA ILE A 790 1.87 -18.86 -15.06
C ILE A 790 2.70 -19.82 -14.20
N ARG A 791 3.10 -20.96 -14.76
CA ARG A 791 4.05 -21.88 -14.13
C ARG A 791 4.92 -22.56 -15.19
N ASP A 792 6.21 -22.25 -15.15
CA ASP A 792 7.19 -22.91 -16.02
C ASP A 792 7.55 -24.31 -15.47
N LEU A 793 7.86 -25.24 -16.38
CA LEU A 793 8.30 -26.59 -16.04
C LEU A 793 9.78 -26.59 -15.63
N ASP A 794 10.10 -27.21 -14.50
CA ASP A 794 11.47 -27.51 -14.06
C ASP A 794 11.52 -28.93 -13.43
N PRO A 795 11.25 -29.99 -14.21
CA PRO A 795 11.17 -31.33 -13.68
C PRO A 795 12.48 -31.76 -13.05
N THR A 796 12.42 -32.19 -11.79
CA THR A 796 13.59 -32.60 -11.02
C THR A 796 14.15 -33.95 -11.51
N PRO A 797 15.48 -34.15 -11.48
CA PRO A 797 16.14 -35.25 -12.19
C PRO A 797 15.98 -36.63 -11.53
N ARG A 798 15.72 -36.72 -10.21
CA ARG A 798 15.62 -38.03 -9.55
C ARG A 798 14.38 -38.80 -10.02
N GLY A 799 14.58 -40.09 -10.28
CA GLY A 799 13.50 -41.05 -10.54
C GLY A 799 12.88 -41.60 -9.25
N PHE A 800 11.85 -42.44 -9.41
CA PHE A 800 11.05 -43.00 -8.32
C PHE A 800 11.89 -43.67 -7.19
N ALA A 801 12.81 -44.57 -7.56
CA ALA A 801 13.60 -45.34 -6.59
C ALA A 801 14.56 -44.49 -5.74
N ALA A 802 14.96 -43.30 -6.22
CA ALA A 802 15.88 -42.39 -5.53
C ALA A 802 15.17 -41.38 -4.63
N ARG A 803 13.84 -41.49 -4.51
CA ARG A 803 12.97 -40.60 -3.73
C ARG A 803 12.35 -41.34 -2.55
N GLU A 804 12.16 -40.65 -1.44
CA GLU A 804 11.56 -41.22 -0.23
C GLU A 804 10.81 -40.14 0.56
N GLY A 805 9.78 -40.54 1.32
CA GLY A 805 8.98 -39.65 2.16
C GLY A 805 7.84 -38.97 1.43
N LEU A 806 6.97 -38.34 2.22
CA LEU A 806 5.89 -37.47 1.77
C LEU A 806 6.28 -36.01 2.02
N LEU A 807 5.84 -35.12 1.14
CA LEU A 807 6.09 -33.68 1.25
C LEU A 807 4.78 -32.92 1.35
N PHE A 808 4.71 -31.96 2.25
CA PHE A 808 3.66 -30.94 2.30
C PHE A 808 4.28 -29.56 2.50
N ILE A 809 4.06 -28.66 1.54
CA ILE A 809 4.58 -27.29 1.58
C ILE A 809 3.41 -26.32 1.72
N ALA A 810 3.42 -25.53 2.79
CA ALA A 810 2.37 -24.56 3.09
C ALA A 810 2.76 -23.58 4.21
N SER A 811 2.22 -22.36 4.17
CA SER A 811 2.37 -21.38 5.25
C SER A 811 1.18 -21.42 6.23
N ILE A 812 1.45 -21.19 7.51
CA ILE A 812 0.47 -21.15 8.60
C ILE A 812 0.57 -19.79 9.29
N HIS A 813 -0.45 -18.95 9.10
CA HIS A 813 -0.50 -17.60 9.67
C HIS A 813 -1.40 -17.50 10.90
N GLN A 814 -2.38 -18.40 11.03
CA GLN A 814 -3.42 -18.41 12.06
C GLN A 814 -3.81 -19.87 12.38
N THR A 815 -4.31 -20.12 13.60
CA THR A 815 -4.67 -21.45 14.11
C THR A 815 -5.91 -22.06 13.46
N ASP A 816 -6.75 -21.26 12.83
CA ASP A 816 -7.92 -21.66 12.04
C ASP A 816 -7.61 -21.79 10.54
N SER A 817 -6.34 -21.72 10.14
CA SER A 817 -5.95 -21.76 8.74
C SER A 817 -6.14 -23.16 8.10
N PRO A 818 -6.47 -23.23 6.80
CA PRO A 818 -6.61 -24.48 6.05
C PRO A 818 -5.41 -25.43 6.15
N ASN A 819 -4.20 -24.88 6.23
CA ASN A 819 -2.97 -25.65 6.23
C ASN A 819 -2.68 -26.26 7.61
N TYR A 820 -3.04 -25.55 8.69
CA TYR A 820 -2.97 -26.10 10.04
C TYR A 820 -4.02 -27.21 10.24
N ASP A 821 -5.23 -27.00 9.71
CA ASP A 821 -6.25 -28.04 9.62
C ASP A 821 -5.78 -29.28 8.83
N SER A 822 -5.14 -29.07 7.69
CA SER A 822 -4.56 -30.13 6.84
C SER A 822 -3.57 -31.02 7.62
N LEU A 823 -2.71 -30.41 8.46
CA LEU A 823 -1.75 -31.15 9.29
C LEU A 823 -2.44 -31.97 10.39
N ARG A 824 -3.45 -31.40 11.06
CA ARG A 824 -4.23 -32.11 12.09
C ARG A 824 -5.01 -33.28 11.48
N TRP A 825 -5.69 -33.06 10.36
CA TRP A 825 -6.42 -34.12 9.67
C TRP A 825 -5.50 -35.26 9.22
N TYR A 826 -4.29 -34.93 8.71
CA TYR A 826 -3.29 -35.94 8.38
C TYR A 826 -2.88 -36.76 9.61
N ARG A 827 -2.52 -36.10 10.73
CA ARG A 827 -2.08 -36.78 11.95
C ARG A 827 -3.19 -37.66 12.55
N ASP A 828 -4.39 -37.10 12.68
CA ASP A 828 -5.46 -37.70 13.49
C ASP A 828 -6.23 -38.78 12.74
N GLU A 829 -6.38 -38.65 11.41
CA GLU A 829 -7.26 -39.53 10.64
C GLU A 829 -6.54 -40.26 9.50
N ILE A 830 -5.68 -39.61 8.72
CA ILE A 830 -5.03 -40.23 7.55
C ILE A 830 -3.90 -41.18 7.98
N LEU A 831 -3.00 -40.71 8.84
CA LEU A 831 -1.80 -41.44 9.23
C LEU A 831 -2.09 -42.77 9.95
N PRO A 832 -3.08 -42.88 10.85
CA PRO A 832 -3.44 -44.17 11.46
C PRO A 832 -3.91 -45.18 10.40
N VAL A 833 -4.68 -44.73 9.40
CA VAL A 833 -5.15 -45.60 8.31
C VAL A 833 -3.99 -45.98 7.39
N LEU A 834 -3.10 -45.05 7.07
CA LEU A 834 -1.91 -45.31 6.26
C LEU A 834 -0.97 -46.32 6.93
N THR A 835 -0.79 -46.21 8.24
CA THR A 835 -0.03 -47.16 9.06
C THR A 835 -0.65 -48.57 8.98
N ALA A 836 -1.98 -48.67 9.06
CA ALA A 836 -2.67 -49.95 8.91
C ALA A 836 -2.52 -50.57 7.50
N LEU A 837 -2.41 -49.74 6.46
CA LEU A 837 -2.24 -50.20 5.07
C LEU A 837 -0.79 -50.61 4.73
N MET A 838 0.22 -49.96 5.31
CA MET A 838 1.63 -50.12 4.91
C MET A 838 2.52 -50.75 5.99
N GLY A 839 2.04 -50.86 7.23
CA GLY A 839 2.84 -51.27 8.40
C GLY A 839 3.77 -50.14 8.87
N THR A 840 4.73 -49.73 8.03
CA THR A 840 5.62 -48.60 8.28
C THR A 840 5.35 -47.49 7.26
N PRO A 841 4.58 -46.45 7.63
CA PRO A 841 4.27 -45.37 6.71
C PRO A 841 5.51 -44.49 6.45
N PRO A 842 5.60 -43.84 5.28
CA PRO A 842 6.64 -42.86 5.00
C PRO A 842 6.51 -41.62 5.90
N VAL A 843 7.64 -41.00 6.24
CA VAL A 843 7.68 -39.75 7.01
C VAL A 843 7.11 -38.61 6.17
N LEU A 844 6.22 -37.81 6.75
CA LEU A 844 5.75 -36.55 6.18
C LEU A 844 6.68 -35.41 6.59
N THR A 845 7.34 -34.78 5.62
CA THR A 845 8.08 -33.55 5.85
C THR A 845 7.20 -32.33 5.53
N PHE A 846 7.00 -31.47 6.53
CA PHE A 846 6.30 -30.20 6.41
C PHE A 846 7.32 -29.03 6.33
N ILE A 847 7.18 -28.21 5.29
CA ILE A 847 8.04 -27.04 5.04
C ILE A 847 7.15 -25.80 4.82
N GLY A 848 7.49 -24.70 5.49
CA GLY A 848 6.81 -23.43 5.27
C GLY A 848 6.94 -22.46 6.43
N TYR A 849 6.48 -21.22 6.19
CA TYR A 849 6.45 -20.18 7.22
C TYR A 849 5.36 -20.48 8.25
N THR A 850 5.71 -20.33 9.52
CA THR A 850 4.79 -20.40 10.65
C THR A 850 4.86 -19.08 11.40
N ALA A 851 3.71 -18.45 11.64
CA ALA A 851 3.68 -17.20 12.41
C ALA A 851 4.16 -17.45 13.86
N PRO A 852 4.85 -16.47 14.50
CA PRO A 852 5.49 -16.67 15.81
C PRO A 852 4.54 -17.07 16.95
N ASP A 853 3.26 -16.76 16.84
CA ASP A 853 2.19 -17.06 17.80
C ASP A 853 1.52 -18.43 17.59
N ILE A 854 1.94 -19.18 16.56
CA ILE A 854 1.40 -20.50 16.26
C ILE A 854 2.23 -21.58 16.93
N ASP A 855 1.57 -22.36 17.79
CA ASP A 855 2.17 -23.50 18.46
C ASP A 855 2.08 -24.77 17.60
N LEU A 856 3.24 -25.27 17.15
CA LEU A 856 3.36 -26.55 16.44
C LEU A 856 3.92 -27.69 17.32
N THR A 857 3.98 -27.50 18.64
CA THR A 857 4.50 -28.52 19.57
C THR A 857 3.70 -29.83 19.52
N GLU A 858 2.43 -29.78 19.12
CA GLU A 858 1.61 -30.98 18.90
C GLU A 858 2.12 -31.91 17.79
N PHE A 859 3.03 -31.43 16.93
CA PHE A 859 3.70 -32.20 15.88
C PHE A 859 5.16 -32.52 16.21
N ALA A 860 5.74 -31.87 17.23
CA ALA A 860 7.16 -32.00 17.56
C ALA A 860 7.47 -33.39 18.13
N GLY A 861 8.53 -34.02 17.62
CA GLY A 861 8.96 -35.35 18.07
C GLY A 861 8.07 -36.51 17.60
N HIS A 862 7.09 -36.25 16.74
CA HIS A 862 6.26 -37.29 16.16
C HIS A 862 7.08 -38.18 15.19
N PRO A 863 7.03 -39.52 15.29
CA PRO A 863 7.95 -40.42 14.55
C PRO A 863 7.77 -40.40 13.02
N TYR A 864 6.63 -39.93 12.54
CA TYR A 864 6.27 -39.88 11.10
C TYR A 864 5.93 -38.48 10.58
N ILE A 865 6.19 -37.43 11.36
CA ILE A 865 5.97 -36.03 10.94
C ILE A 865 7.23 -35.23 11.30
N ASP A 866 7.84 -34.61 10.29
CA ASP A 866 9.07 -33.81 10.39
C ASP A 866 8.77 -32.35 10.00
N VAL A 867 8.92 -31.41 10.92
CA VAL A 867 8.60 -29.99 10.73
C VAL A 867 9.91 -29.20 10.58
N ARG A 868 10.15 -28.61 9.40
CA ARG A 868 11.45 -27.96 9.07
C ARG A 868 11.43 -26.43 9.01
N GLY A 869 10.27 -25.80 9.15
CA GLY A 869 10.13 -24.35 9.00
C GLY A 869 10.35 -23.87 7.56
N SER A 870 10.60 -22.57 7.38
CA SER A 870 10.86 -21.96 6.07
C SER A 870 12.28 -22.24 5.58
N VAL A 871 12.44 -22.47 4.27
CA VAL A 871 13.75 -22.70 3.62
C VAL A 871 13.93 -21.75 2.43
N ASP A 872 15.18 -21.43 2.10
CA ASP A 872 15.53 -20.53 1.00
C ASP A 872 15.34 -21.18 -0.39
N ASP A 873 15.57 -22.49 -0.49
CA ASP A 873 15.38 -23.27 -1.72
C ASP A 873 14.58 -24.54 -1.44
N ILE A 874 13.39 -24.63 -2.03
CA ILE A 874 12.46 -25.75 -1.90
C ILE A 874 12.73 -26.86 -2.94
N ARG A 875 13.52 -26.58 -3.99
CA ARG A 875 13.79 -27.54 -5.07
C ARG A 875 14.44 -28.84 -4.58
N PRO A 876 15.39 -28.83 -3.63
CA PRO A 876 15.94 -30.08 -3.07
C PRO A 876 14.87 -30.96 -2.41
N ALA A 877 13.87 -30.36 -1.75
CA ALA A 877 12.77 -31.11 -1.16
C ALA A 877 11.90 -31.76 -2.24
N TYR A 878 11.56 -31.04 -3.31
CA TYR A 878 10.83 -31.62 -4.44
C TYR A 878 11.62 -32.72 -5.17
N ASP A 879 12.95 -32.64 -5.26
CA ASP A 879 13.79 -33.68 -5.88
C ASP A 879 13.92 -34.93 -5.00
N SER A 880 13.98 -34.78 -3.67
CA SER A 880 14.21 -35.92 -2.75
C SER A 880 12.94 -36.69 -2.36
N HIS A 881 11.76 -36.06 -2.35
CA HIS A 881 10.54 -36.70 -1.87
C HIS A 881 9.82 -37.48 -2.96
N ARG A 882 9.16 -38.59 -2.55
CA ARG A 882 8.48 -39.50 -3.49
C ARG A 882 7.09 -39.03 -3.85
N LEU A 883 6.37 -38.43 -2.91
CA LEU A 883 5.00 -37.99 -3.13
C LEU A 883 4.73 -36.67 -2.43
N PHE A 884 4.01 -35.78 -3.07
CA PHE A 884 3.44 -34.61 -2.42
C PHE A 884 2.01 -34.91 -1.97
N ILE A 885 1.61 -34.41 -0.81
CA ILE A 885 0.23 -34.49 -0.35
C ILE A 885 -0.33 -33.09 -0.12
N ALA A 886 -1.61 -32.90 -0.47
CA ALA A 886 -2.36 -31.68 -0.20
C ALA A 886 -3.71 -32.02 0.47
N PRO A 887 -3.69 -32.37 1.78
CA PRO A 887 -4.89 -32.78 2.53
C PRO A 887 -5.75 -31.57 2.94
N THR A 888 -6.01 -30.65 2.01
CA THR A 888 -6.70 -29.37 2.27
C THR A 888 -8.21 -29.54 2.18
N ARG A 889 -8.93 -29.36 3.30
CA ARG A 889 -10.38 -29.60 3.38
C ARG A 889 -11.24 -28.40 2.97
N TYR A 890 -10.72 -27.18 3.10
CA TYR A 890 -11.36 -25.93 2.68
C TYR A 890 -10.31 -24.95 2.15
N ALA A 891 -10.60 -24.28 1.03
CA ALA A 891 -9.72 -23.31 0.37
C ALA A 891 -10.50 -22.62 -0.76
N ALA A 892 -10.01 -21.48 -1.23
CA ALA A 892 -10.45 -20.81 -2.46
C ALA A 892 -9.24 -20.33 -3.26
N GLY A 893 -9.48 -19.90 -4.50
CA GLY A 893 -8.43 -19.42 -5.38
C GLY A 893 -7.60 -20.55 -6.01
N THR A 894 -6.39 -20.21 -6.44
CA THR A 894 -5.53 -21.14 -7.18
C THR A 894 -4.80 -22.07 -6.22
N PRO A 895 -4.87 -23.41 -6.40
CA PRO A 895 -4.11 -24.36 -5.60
C PRO A 895 -2.65 -24.42 -6.07
N TYR A 896 -1.95 -23.29 -5.98
CA TYR A 896 -0.61 -23.07 -6.56
C TYR A 896 0.43 -24.08 -6.07
N LYS A 897 0.33 -24.55 -4.83
CA LYS A 897 1.18 -25.62 -4.29
C LYS A 897 1.16 -26.89 -5.14
N VAL A 898 0.03 -27.21 -5.77
CA VAL A 898 -0.10 -28.38 -6.66
C VAL A 898 0.51 -28.10 -8.03
N TYR A 899 0.33 -26.89 -8.59
CA TYR A 899 1.04 -26.49 -9.82
C TYR A 899 2.55 -26.47 -9.65
N GLU A 900 3.03 -25.93 -8.54
CA GLU A 900 4.45 -25.93 -8.18
C GLU A 900 4.98 -27.36 -8.08
N THR A 901 4.29 -28.21 -7.34
CA THR A 901 4.60 -29.64 -7.20
C THR A 901 4.68 -30.35 -8.55
N ALA A 902 3.66 -30.20 -9.39
CA ALA A 902 3.60 -30.84 -10.69
C ALA A 902 4.71 -30.33 -11.62
N SER A 903 5.05 -29.04 -11.56
CA SER A 903 6.12 -28.45 -12.38
C SER A 903 7.51 -29.02 -12.07
N PHE A 904 7.74 -29.44 -10.83
CA PHE A 904 8.96 -30.15 -10.43
C PHE A 904 8.91 -31.66 -10.74
N GLY A 905 7.81 -32.15 -11.33
CA GLY A 905 7.63 -33.53 -11.73
C GLY A 905 7.34 -34.48 -10.55
N LEU A 906 6.76 -33.97 -9.47
CA LEU A 906 6.37 -34.78 -8.31
C LEU A 906 4.85 -35.09 -8.37
N PRO A 907 4.43 -36.37 -8.38
CA PRO A 907 3.01 -36.73 -8.27
C PRO A 907 2.38 -36.27 -6.95
N CYS A 908 1.08 -35.97 -7.00
CA CYS A 908 0.33 -35.39 -5.89
C CYS A 908 -0.90 -36.21 -5.54
N VAL A 909 -1.16 -36.37 -4.23
CA VAL A 909 -2.46 -36.77 -3.68
C VAL A 909 -3.12 -35.55 -3.06
N ALA A 910 -4.32 -35.22 -3.48
CA ALA A 910 -5.07 -34.06 -2.99
C ALA A 910 -6.53 -34.40 -2.69
N THR A 911 -7.21 -33.50 -2.01
CA THR A 911 -8.67 -33.59 -1.83
C THR A 911 -9.39 -33.27 -3.15
N ASP A 912 -10.59 -33.81 -3.30
CA ASP A 912 -11.49 -33.54 -4.43
C ASP A 912 -11.84 -32.04 -4.56
N LEU A 913 -11.76 -31.27 -3.48
CA LEU A 913 -11.76 -29.81 -3.51
C LEU A 913 -10.67 -29.26 -4.44
N LEU A 914 -9.40 -29.61 -4.20
CA LEU A 914 -8.30 -29.08 -5.01
C LEU A 914 -8.32 -29.64 -6.43
N VAL A 915 -8.72 -30.91 -6.60
CA VAL A 915 -8.90 -31.52 -7.94
C VAL A 915 -9.93 -30.73 -8.77
N ARG A 916 -11.07 -30.37 -8.16
CA ARG A 916 -12.10 -29.53 -8.82
C ARG A 916 -11.59 -28.12 -9.12
N GLN A 917 -10.85 -27.50 -8.20
CA GLN A 917 -10.26 -26.16 -8.43
C GLN A 917 -9.22 -26.15 -9.56
N LEU A 918 -8.49 -27.25 -9.75
CA LEU A 918 -7.54 -27.43 -10.86
C LEU A 918 -8.26 -27.73 -12.19
N GLY A 919 -9.43 -28.36 -12.15
CA GLY A 919 -10.06 -28.91 -13.35
C GLY A 919 -9.28 -30.08 -13.95
N TRP A 920 -8.59 -30.86 -13.10
CA TRP A 920 -7.80 -32.04 -13.47
C TRP A 920 -8.58 -33.33 -13.22
N ASP A 921 -8.22 -34.41 -13.91
CA ASP A 921 -8.92 -35.69 -13.78
C ASP A 921 -8.30 -36.54 -12.66
N ALA A 922 -9.12 -36.89 -11.67
CA ALA A 922 -8.70 -37.76 -10.57
C ALA A 922 -8.28 -39.14 -11.10
N GLY A 923 -7.04 -39.54 -10.79
CA GLY A 923 -6.42 -40.78 -11.24
C GLY A 923 -5.58 -40.65 -12.52
N VAL A 924 -5.60 -39.49 -13.19
CA VAL A 924 -4.79 -39.21 -14.38
C VAL A 924 -3.64 -38.27 -14.04
N GLU A 925 -3.91 -36.97 -13.87
CA GLU A 925 -2.88 -35.98 -13.52
C GLU A 925 -2.62 -35.90 -12.00
N ILE A 926 -3.60 -36.28 -11.19
CA ILE A 926 -3.57 -36.16 -9.73
C ILE A 926 -4.38 -37.26 -9.07
N ALA A 927 -3.96 -37.76 -7.92
CA ALA A 927 -4.81 -38.64 -7.13
C ALA A 927 -5.76 -37.82 -6.24
N GLY A 928 -7.05 -38.17 -6.24
CA GLY A 928 -8.09 -37.47 -5.49
C GLY A 928 -8.77 -38.36 -4.45
N ALA A 929 -9.15 -37.77 -3.31
CA ALA A 929 -10.07 -38.36 -2.33
C ALA A 929 -11.01 -37.29 -1.77
N ALA A 930 -12.19 -37.66 -1.27
CA ALA A 930 -13.13 -36.68 -0.72
C ALA A 930 -12.56 -35.99 0.54
N VAL A 931 -12.94 -34.73 0.79
CA VAL A 931 -12.49 -33.93 1.96
C VAL A 931 -12.70 -34.58 3.34
N ALA A 932 -13.62 -35.54 3.44
CA ALA A 932 -13.91 -36.30 4.67
C ALA A 932 -13.51 -37.79 4.60
N ASP A 933 -12.87 -38.23 3.50
CA ASP A 933 -12.51 -39.64 3.29
C ASP A 933 -11.01 -39.89 3.55
N ALA A 934 -10.64 -39.95 4.83
CA ALA A 934 -9.27 -40.24 5.25
C ALA A 934 -8.77 -41.60 4.75
N ARG A 935 -9.67 -42.60 4.63
CA ARG A 935 -9.32 -43.94 4.15
C ARG A 935 -9.01 -43.94 2.66
N GLY A 936 -9.81 -43.26 1.84
CA GLY A 936 -9.54 -43.06 0.43
C GLY A 936 -8.25 -42.28 0.20
N PHE A 937 -7.99 -41.24 1.00
CA PHE A 937 -6.75 -40.46 0.91
C PHE A 937 -5.53 -41.31 1.25
N ALA A 938 -5.56 -42.08 2.35
CA ALA A 938 -4.48 -43.00 2.72
C ALA A 938 -4.25 -44.11 1.68
N ALA A 939 -5.32 -44.65 1.10
CA ALA A 939 -5.22 -45.65 0.03
C ALA A 939 -4.57 -45.10 -1.25
N ALA A 940 -4.88 -43.84 -1.60
CA ALA A 940 -4.24 -43.16 -2.72
C ALA A 940 -2.74 -42.94 -2.50
N ILE A 941 -2.34 -42.55 -1.27
CA ILE A 941 -0.92 -42.47 -0.88
C ILE A 941 -0.26 -43.84 -1.03
N ALA A 942 -0.80 -44.88 -0.40
CA ALA A 942 -0.20 -46.22 -0.42
C ALA A 942 -0.02 -46.77 -1.84
N ARG A 943 -1.01 -46.55 -2.73
CA ARG A 943 -0.94 -46.96 -4.13
C ARG A 943 0.19 -46.26 -4.87
N LEU A 944 0.22 -44.93 -4.89
CA LEU A 944 1.24 -44.17 -5.63
C LEU A 944 2.64 -44.31 -5.04
N TYR A 945 2.75 -44.57 -3.73
CA TYR A 945 4.04 -44.75 -3.08
C TYR A 945 4.68 -46.13 -3.39
N GLY A 946 3.86 -47.13 -3.72
CA GLY A 946 4.28 -48.50 -4.01
C GLY A 946 4.32 -48.90 -5.50
N ASP A 947 3.68 -48.12 -6.38
CA ASP A 947 3.56 -48.43 -7.81
C ASP A 947 4.31 -47.40 -8.67
N GLU A 948 5.49 -47.79 -9.16
CA GLU A 948 6.36 -46.93 -9.99
C GLU A 948 5.72 -46.56 -11.34
N ASP A 949 4.97 -47.47 -11.96
CA ASP A 949 4.34 -47.22 -13.26
C ASP A 949 3.20 -46.22 -13.13
N ALA A 950 2.35 -46.39 -12.11
CA ALA A 950 1.31 -45.41 -11.79
C ALA A 950 1.88 -44.04 -11.44
N TRP A 951 2.99 -44.01 -10.69
CA TRP A 951 3.71 -42.78 -10.36
C TRP A 951 4.24 -42.07 -11.60
N ARG A 952 4.91 -42.79 -12.51
CA ARG A 952 5.46 -42.24 -13.76
C ARG A 952 4.36 -41.74 -14.68
N ALA A 953 3.28 -42.51 -14.83
CA ALA A 953 2.15 -42.13 -15.66
C ALA A 953 1.52 -40.81 -15.18
N MET A 954 1.33 -40.66 -13.87
CA MET A 954 0.76 -39.46 -13.27
C MET A 954 1.69 -38.25 -13.40
N ARG A 955 2.99 -38.42 -13.13
CA ARG A 955 4.01 -37.38 -13.35
C ARG A 955 3.94 -36.84 -14.77
N GLU A 956 3.97 -37.73 -15.75
CA GLU A 956 3.97 -37.35 -17.17
C GLU A 956 2.65 -36.71 -17.62
N ALA A 957 1.51 -37.17 -17.08
CA ALA A 957 0.22 -36.56 -17.34
C ALA A 957 0.13 -35.13 -16.77
N ALA A 958 0.55 -34.94 -15.52
CA ALA A 958 0.57 -33.64 -14.85
C ALA A 958 1.49 -32.63 -15.56
N LEU A 959 2.71 -33.05 -15.94
CA LEU A 959 3.65 -32.20 -16.69
C LEU A 959 3.05 -31.75 -18.03
N ARG A 960 2.48 -32.68 -18.80
CA ARG A 960 1.81 -32.36 -20.08
C ARG A 960 0.60 -31.46 -19.89
N ARG A 961 -0.13 -31.59 -18.79
CA ARG A 961 -1.29 -30.75 -18.50
C ARG A 961 -0.85 -29.32 -18.19
N LEU A 962 0.15 -29.18 -17.33
CA LEU A 962 0.70 -27.89 -16.91
C LEU A 962 1.33 -27.12 -18.09
N GLU A 963 2.03 -27.82 -18.99
CA GLU A 963 2.56 -27.22 -20.23
C GLU A 963 1.45 -26.57 -21.09
N ARG A 964 0.26 -27.17 -21.10
CA ARG A 964 -0.88 -26.70 -21.90
C ARG A 964 -1.66 -25.56 -21.27
N GLU A 965 -1.70 -25.48 -19.93
CA GLU A 965 -2.61 -24.58 -19.19
C GLU A 965 -1.94 -23.40 -18.50
N ASN A 966 -0.67 -23.55 -18.14
CA ASN A 966 0.05 -22.59 -17.30
C ASN A 966 1.21 -21.90 -18.05
N GLY A 967 1.21 -22.02 -19.38
CA GLY A 967 2.21 -21.39 -20.24
C GLY A 967 2.02 -19.87 -20.34
N ARG A 968 3.14 -19.14 -20.32
CA ARG A 968 3.18 -17.67 -20.44
C ARG A 968 2.38 -17.13 -21.63
N GLY A 969 2.54 -17.71 -22.81
CA GLY A 969 1.87 -17.23 -24.03
C GLY A 969 0.35 -17.32 -23.99
N GLN A 970 -0.20 -18.35 -23.34
CA GLN A 970 -1.66 -18.48 -23.16
C GLN A 970 -2.16 -17.42 -22.18
N PHE A 971 -1.47 -17.24 -21.06
CA PHE A 971 -1.80 -16.22 -20.07
C PHE A 971 -1.80 -14.81 -20.68
N GLU A 972 -0.76 -14.45 -21.44
CA GLU A 972 -0.67 -13.17 -22.15
C GLU A 972 -1.80 -12.99 -23.17
N THR A 973 -2.18 -14.06 -23.88
CA THR A 973 -3.31 -14.03 -24.83
C THR A 973 -4.64 -13.76 -24.12
N VAL A 974 -4.87 -14.37 -22.95
CA VAL A 974 -6.07 -14.15 -22.14
C VAL A 974 -6.12 -12.71 -21.64
N VAL A 975 -5.01 -12.20 -21.09
CA VAL A 975 -4.90 -10.80 -20.63
C VAL A 975 -5.20 -9.82 -21.79
N GLN A 976 -4.63 -10.04 -22.96
CA GLN A 976 -4.95 -9.23 -24.15
C GLN A 976 -6.44 -9.25 -24.49
N GLY A 977 -7.08 -10.44 -24.45
CA GLY A 977 -8.51 -10.59 -24.69
C GLY A 977 -9.39 -9.82 -23.69
N ILE A 978 -9.01 -9.82 -22.40
CA ILE A 978 -9.68 -9.05 -21.35
C ILE A 978 -9.55 -7.54 -21.61
N LEU A 979 -8.34 -7.07 -21.93
CA LEU A 979 -8.07 -5.66 -22.24
C LEU A 979 -8.86 -5.19 -23.47
N ASP A 980 -8.97 -6.03 -24.50
CA ASP A 980 -9.75 -5.71 -25.70
C ASP A 980 -11.25 -5.67 -25.43
N ASP A 981 -11.78 -6.55 -24.58
CA ASP A 981 -13.19 -6.56 -24.20
C ASP A 981 -13.57 -5.35 -23.31
N ALA A 982 -12.68 -4.99 -22.39
CA ALA A 982 -12.80 -3.78 -21.58
C ALA A 982 -12.95 -2.52 -22.43
N LEU A 983 -12.45 -2.49 -23.67
CA LEU A 983 -12.49 -1.29 -24.51
C LEU A 983 -13.57 -1.29 -25.59
N ARG A 984 -14.36 -2.35 -25.74
CA ARG A 984 -15.42 -2.39 -26.76
C ARG A 984 -16.53 -1.36 -26.47
N PRO A 985 -17.13 -0.68 -27.47
CA PRO A 985 -18.29 0.20 -27.22
C PRO A 985 -19.54 -0.60 -26.78
N MET A 986 -20.28 -0.12 -25.77
CA MET A 986 -21.48 -0.80 -25.23
C MET A 986 -22.57 -1.09 -26.28
N ALA A 987 -22.71 -0.25 -27.32
CA ALA A 987 -23.77 -0.35 -28.33
C ALA A 987 -23.71 -1.63 -29.20
N LYS A 988 -22.53 -2.24 -29.40
CA LYS A 988 -22.37 -3.47 -30.19
C LYS A 988 -22.69 -4.75 -29.39
N ARG A 989 -22.85 -4.68 -28.06
CA ARG A 989 -23.08 -5.87 -27.21
C ARG A 989 -24.56 -6.27 -27.13
N ARG A 990 -25.50 -5.32 -27.24
CA ARG A 990 -26.95 -5.60 -27.34
C ARG A 990 -27.34 -6.45 -28.57
N ALA A 991 -26.54 -6.42 -29.64
CA ALA A 991 -26.77 -7.24 -30.83
C ALA A 991 -26.40 -8.72 -30.64
N ARG A 992 -25.46 -9.04 -29.72
CA ARG A 992 -25.05 -10.42 -29.44
C ARG A 992 -25.98 -11.12 -28.45
N LEU A 993 -26.51 -10.38 -27.47
CA LEU A 993 -27.51 -10.87 -26.52
C LEU A 993 -28.90 -11.10 -27.17
N ARG A 994 -29.19 -10.48 -28.32
CA ARG A 994 -30.41 -10.75 -29.10
C ARG A 994 -30.28 -11.91 -30.10
N ALA A 995 -29.07 -12.43 -30.31
CA ALA A 995 -28.82 -13.55 -31.23
C ALA A 995 -28.75 -14.91 -30.50
N VAL A 996 -28.87 -14.93 -29.17
CA VAL A 996 -28.88 -16.12 -28.30
C VAL A 996 -30.14 -16.15 -27.41
N GLY A 997 -31.17 -15.36 -27.77
CA GLY A 997 -32.49 -15.37 -27.13
C GLY A 997 -33.49 -16.16 -27.95
#